data_AF-A0A318NIW6-F1
#
_entry.id   AF-A0A318NIW6-F1
#
_cell.length_a   1.000
_cell.length_b   1.000
_cell.length_c   1.000
_cell.angle_alpha   90.00
_cell.angle_beta   90.00
_cell.angle_gamma   90.00
#
_symmetry.space_group_name_H-M   'P 1'
#
loop_
_entity.id
_entity.type
_entity.pdbx_description
1 polymer ?
#
loop_
_entity_poly.entity_id
_entity_poly.type
_entity_poly.pdbx_seq_one_letter_code
_entity_poly.pdbx_strand_id
1 'polypeptide(L)'
;MDARRGDAIIGRDHPAGLLRAELDRATTSHGGLVLVTGEPGIGKTTLVTSAAREARQRGALVLGAACWDSDSAPGYWPWVQVLRGLRRSADDWAVARPDAEPALAALLGETDASKQQAERLTSWVGVDTDTADQEAFALYDAVTAALVAVSQQRPVVVVLDDLHWADPASLRLLSFAAQHTWFERLLLVGTYRDAEVESGEHPLRPLLMPLVAKATTITLTGLSRDEVAALMARTAGREPDADLVDEVHRRTGGNPFFIEQTARLWHADDAAGTIAPGVREAVRRRLAQLPPAVVEALTVAAVLGREFHRQVLAACGAAPVAQVDRLLDRAVTARLVVARGGGRFAFAHDLVRETLYDGLSHDERQARHGAVVRAVDDLRELTDQLIPADLARHAYLAGPALDRARVATLLVAAGRDAFVRLAADEASVHFRRALEVVEDPEQRVRILVEFGEGQYHHAGREESAALFAEAGALARTLDDPVLLARVALIVNRARQVETAHSIDAAELVRDAYRKLIGEPDAAASVGALVADLITVTETIARRGQDDEALTFSLWARHDTTWGLGTAAARAALTAEIREVARRTGDRETELWATSLRWVALLELGDPHFNEEFATFVNADRHGDITRHGMAAAIDSGIIAAFRGDFAEADERFVVLGDLSDPGHAEFGFMGHHLRWSRLLLQGRFAEADTLLDELTPVDYPYQELLRAITAAERGDGETAVRLTAGIEAAAIRYPRPVSPIWLRLRAQAAAASADPQLCDAARAALAPHRGEWMVALFGCDVSGPVDHWLALIDAAQQRWDDAIAGFTAARASADRLGARTWSLIARAGLVNALAGRGQPGDAATLAALRATTVQQAAALGMTQVLHRLAEPAPTDAVEPTTTARQAVAPGQGVARAAAAGPGQLAAPGPSVGPDNAAPGQVFASGPATLVAPASEGYEFRRDGPVWQLTYAGVVVHLPDAKGLHDLHLLLSRPGSDVPAVELLDPAAGPELVAARRMGADPVLDDEAKARYRRHLGRLDEEIDRAAARDDDRKVAALDAERGALLEELRAAAGLAGRSRRLGDEAERARKTVTARIRDTLRKLDGRHPALASHLRESVSTGTTCRYQPRTPPPWRL
;
A
#
# COMPACT_ATOMS: atom_id res chain seq x y z
N MET A 1 -10.66 17.35 50.20
CA MET A 1 -11.66 16.89 49.22
C MET A 1 -11.11 17.12 47.83
N ASP A 2 -10.87 16.02 47.12
CA ASP A 2 -10.02 15.90 45.93
C ASP A 2 -10.72 16.43 44.66
N ALA A 3 -10.10 17.39 43.96
CA ALA A 3 -10.59 17.94 42.69
C ALA A 3 -10.34 17.00 41.48
N ARG A 4 -9.95 15.74 41.71
CA ARG A 4 -9.73 14.71 40.69
C ARG A 4 -11.00 13.93 40.28
N ARG A 5 -12.16 14.20 40.88
CA ARG A 5 -13.40 13.43 40.66
C ARG A 5 -14.26 13.84 39.46
N GLY A 6 -13.88 14.87 38.70
CA GLY A 6 -14.69 15.37 37.58
C GLY A 6 -14.77 14.48 36.34
N ASP A 7 -13.84 13.51 36.20
CA ASP A 7 -13.63 12.75 34.94
C ASP A 7 -13.80 11.22 35.11
N ALA A 8 -14.31 10.76 36.25
CA ALA A 8 -14.50 9.32 36.51
C ALA A 8 -15.67 8.74 35.69
N ILE A 9 -15.42 7.64 34.99
CA ILE A 9 -16.48 6.90 34.28
C ILE A 9 -17.26 6.08 35.31
N ILE A 10 -18.53 6.42 35.50
CA ILE A 10 -19.39 5.77 36.49
C ILE A 10 -19.57 4.31 36.11
N GLY A 11 -19.31 3.41 37.07
CA GLY A 11 -19.55 1.97 36.96
C GLY A 11 -18.68 1.21 35.97
N ARG A 12 -17.52 1.77 35.59
CA ARG A 12 -16.59 1.15 34.63
C ARG A 12 -15.21 0.87 35.19
N ASP A 13 -15.06 0.79 36.52
CA ASP A 13 -13.75 0.61 37.16
C ASP A 13 -13.06 -0.69 36.72
N HIS A 14 -13.78 -1.81 36.68
CA HIS A 14 -13.22 -3.09 36.24
C HIS A 14 -12.88 -3.12 34.73
N PRO A 15 -13.81 -2.80 33.79
CA PRO A 15 -13.47 -2.68 32.37
C PRO A 15 -12.36 -1.68 32.06
N ALA A 16 -12.33 -0.52 32.74
CA ALA A 16 -11.26 0.46 32.59
C ALA A 16 -9.93 -0.03 33.18
N GLY A 17 -9.97 -0.84 34.24
CA GLY A 17 -8.80 -1.51 34.79
C GLY A 17 -8.16 -2.49 33.81
N LEU A 18 -8.97 -3.33 33.15
CA LEU A 18 -8.50 -4.28 32.14
C LEU A 18 -7.87 -3.55 30.93
N LEU A 19 -8.57 -2.56 30.37
CA LEU A 19 -8.05 -1.80 29.22
C LEU A 19 -6.78 -1.00 29.59
N ARG A 20 -6.69 -0.51 30.83
CA ARG A 20 -5.48 0.14 31.35
C ARG A 20 -4.31 -0.81 31.48
N ALA A 21 -4.53 -2.05 31.93
CA ALA A 21 -3.48 -3.06 32.02
C ALA A 21 -2.90 -3.43 30.65
N GLU A 22 -3.76 -3.54 29.63
CA GLU A 22 -3.33 -3.77 28.25
C GLU A 22 -2.55 -2.57 27.68
N LEU A 23 -2.98 -1.35 28.00
CA LEU A 23 -2.26 -0.12 27.65
C LEU A 23 -0.90 -0.03 28.36
N ASP A 24 -0.84 -0.33 29.66
CA ASP A 24 0.41 -0.42 30.42
C ASP A 24 1.39 -1.35 29.71
N ARG A 25 0.95 -2.57 29.37
CA ARG A 25 1.75 -3.56 28.66
C ARG A 25 2.27 -3.04 27.31
N ALA A 26 1.40 -2.44 26.50
CA ALA A 26 1.77 -1.88 25.20
C ALA A 26 2.78 -0.73 25.31
N THR A 27 2.70 0.08 26.37
CA THR A 27 3.67 1.17 26.57
C THR A 27 5.05 0.70 27.02
N THR A 28 5.14 -0.41 27.76
CA THR A 28 6.37 -0.89 28.39
C THR A 28 7.10 -2.00 27.63
N SER A 29 6.36 -2.90 26.97
CA SER A 29 6.94 -4.09 26.33
C SER A 29 6.36 -4.33 24.95
N HIS A 30 5.13 -4.86 24.89
CA HIS A 30 4.46 -5.28 23.67
C HIS A 30 2.94 -5.13 23.82
N GLY A 31 2.24 -4.92 22.72
CA GLY A 31 0.81 -4.71 22.70
C GLY A 31 0.02 -6.00 22.48
N GLY A 32 -0.98 -5.96 21.60
CA GLY A 32 -1.93 -7.04 21.35
C GLY A 32 -3.28 -6.55 20.82
N LEU A 33 -4.27 -7.45 20.78
CA LEU A 33 -5.63 -7.16 20.34
C LEU A 33 -6.60 -7.15 21.53
N VAL A 34 -7.37 -6.08 21.66
CA VAL A 34 -8.45 -5.93 22.66
C VAL A 34 -9.76 -5.70 21.94
N LEU A 35 -10.78 -6.49 22.26
CA LEU A 35 -12.14 -6.31 21.72
C LEU A 35 -13.10 -5.88 22.82
N VAL A 36 -13.76 -4.74 22.64
CA VAL A 36 -14.77 -4.22 23.57
C VAL A 36 -16.16 -4.49 22.99
N THR A 37 -16.96 -5.30 23.70
CA THR A 37 -18.29 -5.70 23.26
C THR A 37 -19.39 -5.26 24.21
N GLY A 38 -20.62 -5.18 23.70
CA GLY A 38 -21.84 -4.93 24.46
C GLY A 38 -22.90 -4.20 23.64
N GLU A 39 -24.06 -3.96 24.24
CA GLU A 39 -25.23 -3.37 23.57
C GLU A 39 -24.99 -1.94 22.99
N PRO A 40 -25.81 -1.50 22.02
CA PRO A 40 -25.81 -0.11 21.57
C PRO A 40 -26.00 0.87 22.75
N GLY A 41 -25.21 1.94 22.79
CA GLY A 41 -25.31 2.95 23.86
C GLY A 41 -24.74 2.55 25.22
N ILE A 42 -24.24 1.32 25.38
CA ILE A 42 -23.74 0.80 26.67
C ILE A 42 -22.48 1.53 27.19
N GLY A 43 -21.79 2.30 26.35
CA GLY A 43 -20.61 3.10 26.73
C GLY A 43 -19.27 2.58 26.21
N LYS A 44 -19.25 1.72 25.18
CA LYS A 44 -18.02 1.22 24.52
C LYS A 44 -17.09 2.36 24.09
N THR A 45 -17.59 3.28 23.27
CA THR A 45 -16.85 4.44 22.77
C THR A 45 -16.36 5.34 23.92
N THR A 46 -17.13 5.49 25.00
CA THR A 46 -16.72 6.27 26.19
C THR A 46 -15.52 5.65 26.89
N LEU A 47 -15.54 4.33 27.09
CA LEU A 47 -14.43 3.58 27.68
C LEU A 47 -13.15 3.72 26.83
N VAL A 48 -13.27 3.45 25.53
CA VAL A 48 -12.13 3.51 24.60
C VAL A 48 -11.60 4.93 24.43
N THR A 49 -12.47 5.94 24.38
CA THR A 49 -12.05 7.35 24.31
C THR A 49 -11.28 7.78 25.56
N SER A 50 -11.66 7.28 26.73
CA SER A 50 -10.93 7.54 27.96
C SER A 50 -9.56 6.88 27.95
N ALA A 51 -9.47 5.62 27.53
CA ALA A 51 -8.19 4.91 27.40
C ALA A 51 -7.27 5.56 26.35
N ALA A 52 -7.83 5.98 25.21
CA ALA A 52 -7.12 6.75 24.19
C ALA A 52 -6.55 8.06 24.74
N ARG A 53 -7.29 8.77 25.61
CA ARG A 53 -6.78 9.97 26.29
C ARG A 53 -5.63 9.66 27.23
N GLU A 54 -5.77 8.59 28.02
CA GLU A 54 -4.73 8.10 28.93
C GLU A 54 -3.47 7.66 28.17
N ALA A 55 -3.62 6.98 27.04
CA ALA A 55 -2.52 6.58 26.15
C ALA A 55 -1.73 7.78 25.63
N ARG A 56 -2.42 8.83 25.15
CA ARG A 56 -1.77 10.08 24.72
C ARG A 56 -0.99 10.76 25.83
N GLN A 57 -1.52 10.77 27.05
CA GLN A 57 -0.83 11.33 28.22
C GLN A 57 0.46 10.57 28.57
N ARG A 58 0.52 9.28 28.21
CA ARG A 58 1.68 8.40 28.38
C ARG A 58 2.63 8.41 27.18
N GLY A 59 2.41 9.29 26.20
CA GLY A 59 3.28 9.47 25.04
C GLY A 59 3.00 8.56 23.86
N ALA A 60 1.90 7.79 23.88
CA ALA A 60 1.51 6.95 22.75
C ALA A 60 0.91 7.77 21.60
N LEU A 61 1.19 7.37 20.36
CA LEU A 61 0.43 7.79 19.19
C LEU A 61 -0.92 7.08 19.20
N VAL A 62 -2.03 7.82 19.10
CA VAL A 62 -3.37 7.23 19.07
C VAL A 62 -4.07 7.57 17.77
N LEU A 63 -4.29 6.53 16.96
CA LEU A 63 -4.96 6.56 15.68
C LEU A 63 -6.38 5.99 15.86
N GLY A 64 -7.39 6.70 15.39
CA GLY A 64 -8.79 6.29 15.54
C GLY A 64 -9.49 6.26 14.20
N ALA A 65 -10.29 5.22 14.00
CA ALA A 65 -11.12 5.01 12.84
C ALA A 65 -12.47 4.41 13.26
N ALA A 66 -13.50 4.65 12.45
CA ALA A 66 -14.80 4.03 12.59
C ALA A 66 -15.12 3.22 11.33
N CYS A 67 -15.69 2.02 11.51
CA CYS A 67 -16.22 1.22 10.41
C CYS A 67 -17.44 1.89 9.78
N TRP A 68 -17.68 1.57 8.51
CA TRP A 68 -18.69 2.22 7.71
C TRP A 68 -20.00 1.46 7.73
N ASP A 69 -21.06 2.12 8.18
CA ASP A 69 -22.40 1.53 8.32
C ASP A 69 -23.14 1.36 6.99
N SER A 70 -22.69 0.47 6.10
CA SER A 70 -23.48 0.08 4.94
C SER A 70 -22.96 -1.18 4.25
N ASP A 71 -23.84 -1.88 3.52
CA ASP A 71 -23.53 -2.96 2.56
C ASP A 71 -22.74 -2.50 1.30
N SER A 72 -22.05 -1.37 1.41
CA SER A 72 -21.23 -0.69 0.39
C SER A 72 -20.12 0.11 1.09
N ALA A 73 -19.71 -0.35 2.28
CA ALA A 73 -18.57 0.18 2.99
C ALA A 73 -17.35 0.18 2.05
N PRO A 74 -16.65 1.32 1.90
CA PRO A 74 -15.40 1.31 1.15
C PRO A 74 -14.44 0.31 1.80
N GLY A 75 -13.88 -0.58 0.99
CA GLY A 75 -12.92 -1.58 1.41
C GLY A 75 -11.74 -0.94 2.12
N TYR A 76 -11.29 -1.55 3.20
CA TYR A 76 -10.21 -1.00 4.04
C TYR A 76 -10.47 0.38 4.64
N TRP A 77 -11.72 0.91 4.61
CA TRP A 77 -12.02 2.26 5.11
C TRP A 77 -11.48 2.59 6.51
N PRO A 78 -11.59 1.72 7.53
CA PRO A 78 -10.96 1.99 8.82
C PRO A 78 -9.44 2.21 8.71
N TRP A 79 -8.75 1.46 7.84
CA TRP A 79 -7.31 1.57 7.64
C TRP A 79 -6.91 2.83 6.87
N VAL A 80 -7.71 3.26 5.90
CA VAL A 80 -7.56 4.56 5.24
C VAL A 80 -7.58 5.70 6.27
N GLN A 81 -8.51 5.66 7.22
CA GLN A 81 -8.58 6.64 8.30
C GLN A 81 -7.37 6.59 9.24
N VAL A 82 -6.90 5.38 9.59
CA VAL A 82 -5.69 5.18 10.40
C VAL A 82 -4.47 5.82 9.72
N LEU A 83 -4.26 5.55 8.43
CA LEU A 83 -3.15 6.11 7.65
C LEU A 83 -3.26 7.62 7.47
N ARG A 84 -4.46 8.15 7.19
CA ARG A 84 -4.69 9.60 7.17
C ARG A 84 -4.41 10.24 8.54
N GLY A 85 -4.71 9.52 9.62
CA GLY A 85 -4.35 9.92 10.98
C GLY A 85 -2.84 9.97 11.19
N LEU A 86 -2.12 8.97 10.69
CA LEU A 86 -0.66 8.88 10.76
C LEU A 86 0.00 10.03 9.97
N ARG A 87 -0.48 10.32 8.75
CA ARG A 87 -0.01 11.42 7.89
C ARG A 87 -0.07 12.80 8.52
N ARG A 88 -0.97 13.03 9.49
CA ARG A 88 -1.06 14.33 10.20
C ARG A 88 0.16 14.61 11.08
N SER A 89 0.97 13.59 11.38
CA SER A 89 2.24 13.72 12.10
C SER A 89 3.39 13.53 11.12
N ALA A 90 4.00 14.64 10.68
CA ALA A 90 5.04 14.61 9.65
C ALA A 90 6.24 13.72 10.04
N ASP A 91 6.65 13.75 11.32
CA ASP A 91 7.74 12.95 11.85
C ASP A 91 7.39 11.45 11.86
N ASP A 92 6.19 11.08 12.34
CA ASP A 92 5.76 9.67 12.35
C ASP A 92 5.54 9.15 10.92
N TRP A 93 5.03 10.00 10.00
CA TRP A 93 4.86 9.64 8.60
C TRP A 93 6.20 9.42 7.89
N ALA A 94 7.20 10.26 8.14
CA ALA A 94 8.54 10.08 7.57
C ALA A 94 9.19 8.76 7.98
N VAL A 95 8.90 8.29 9.21
CA VAL A 95 9.39 7.01 9.75
C VAL A 95 8.66 5.82 9.14
N ALA A 96 7.37 5.98 8.83
CA ALA A 96 6.55 4.95 8.21
C ALA A 96 6.80 4.76 6.70
N ARG A 97 7.50 5.70 6.03
CA ARG A 97 7.62 5.82 4.57
C ARG A 97 8.64 4.94 3.83
N PRO A 98 9.83 4.57 4.34
CA PRO A 98 10.94 4.19 3.46
C PRO A 98 10.69 2.97 2.55
N ASP A 99 9.89 2.00 2.99
CA ASP A 99 9.72 0.71 2.29
C ASP A 99 8.26 0.41 1.86
N ALA A 100 7.28 1.26 2.25
CA ALA A 100 5.84 0.95 2.16
C ALA A 100 5.02 1.89 1.24
N GLU A 101 5.65 2.90 0.63
CA GLU A 101 4.97 4.01 -0.06
C GLU A 101 3.93 3.62 -1.13
N PRO A 102 4.19 2.64 -2.02
CA PRO A 102 3.28 2.39 -3.14
C PRO A 102 1.97 1.70 -2.70
N ALA A 103 2.04 0.73 -1.79
CA ALA A 103 0.86 0.05 -1.26
C ALA A 103 0.01 0.98 -0.37
N LEU A 104 0.66 1.87 0.39
CA LEU A 104 -0.05 2.89 1.18
C LEU A 104 -0.73 3.94 0.30
N ALA A 105 -0.10 4.34 -0.82
CA ALA A 105 -0.69 5.25 -1.80
C ALA A 105 -1.92 4.61 -2.49
N ALA A 106 -1.81 3.32 -2.84
CA ALA A 106 -2.93 2.55 -3.39
C ALA A 106 -4.14 2.53 -2.45
N LEU A 107 -3.90 2.24 -1.17
CA LEU A 107 -4.96 2.23 -0.16
C LEU A 107 -5.63 3.59 0.04
N LEU A 108 -4.86 4.67 -0.08
CA LEU A 108 -5.37 6.04 0.08
C LEU A 108 -6.17 6.54 -1.13
N GLY A 109 -6.25 5.77 -2.22
CA GLY A 109 -6.86 6.19 -3.48
C GLY A 109 -6.06 7.29 -4.18
N GLU A 110 -4.74 7.35 -3.90
CA GLU A 110 -3.82 8.30 -4.52
C GLU A 110 -3.22 7.72 -5.82
N THR A 111 -3.57 6.48 -6.14
CA THR A 111 -3.39 5.86 -7.46
C THR A 111 -4.50 6.33 -8.42
N ASP A 112 -4.09 6.85 -9.57
CA ASP A 112 -4.98 7.39 -10.60
C ASP A 112 -5.84 6.26 -11.23
N ALA A 113 -7.17 6.40 -11.26
CA ALA A 113 -8.08 5.38 -11.81
C ALA A 113 -7.91 5.16 -13.33
N SER A 114 -7.27 6.10 -14.01
CA SER A 114 -6.81 5.97 -15.40
C SER A 114 -5.66 4.95 -15.55
N LYS A 115 -4.86 4.73 -14.50
CA LYS A 115 -3.81 3.69 -14.45
C LYS A 115 -4.40 2.31 -14.62
N GLN A 116 -5.50 1.95 -13.94
CA GLN A 116 -6.04 0.59 -14.10
C GLN A 116 -6.78 0.31 -15.43
N GLN A 117 -7.37 1.33 -16.07
CA GLN A 117 -7.96 1.14 -17.41
C GLN A 117 -6.87 1.01 -18.48
N ALA A 118 -5.72 1.68 -18.28
CA ALA A 118 -4.49 1.42 -19.00
C ALA A 118 -3.93 0.05 -18.67
N GLU A 119 -3.80 -0.35 -17.39
CA GLU A 119 -3.37 -1.69 -16.94
C GLU A 119 -4.24 -2.80 -17.54
N ARG A 120 -5.54 -2.61 -17.76
CA ARG A 120 -6.41 -3.57 -18.46
C ARG A 120 -6.16 -3.64 -19.97
N LEU A 121 -5.76 -2.51 -20.56
CA LEU A 121 -5.32 -2.43 -21.96
C LEU A 121 -3.84 -2.80 -22.13
N THR A 122 -3.02 -2.79 -21.06
CA THR A 122 -1.56 -3.01 -20.99
C THR A 122 -1.13 -4.17 -20.07
N SER A 123 -2.05 -5.05 -19.61
CA SER A 123 -1.77 -6.31 -18.86
C SER A 123 -1.12 -7.39 -19.74
N TRP A 124 -0.31 -6.95 -20.67
CA TRP A 124 0.48 -7.66 -21.66
C TRP A 124 1.63 -8.44 -21.03
N VAL A 125 1.94 -8.08 -19.79
CA VAL A 125 2.65 -8.90 -18.82
C VAL A 125 1.56 -9.46 -17.91
N GLY A 126 1.12 -10.69 -18.18
CA GLY A 126 0.03 -11.35 -17.46
C GLY A 126 0.42 -11.55 -16.00
N VAL A 127 -0.19 -10.76 -15.12
CA VAL A 127 -0.06 -10.89 -13.68
C VAL A 127 -1.40 -11.44 -13.21
N ASP A 128 -1.41 -12.73 -12.85
CA ASP A 128 -2.61 -13.54 -12.59
C ASP A 128 -2.87 -13.68 -11.07
N THR A 129 -4.13 -14.02 -10.74
CA THR A 129 -4.87 -14.12 -9.45
C THR A 129 -4.14 -14.23 -8.10
N ASP A 130 -2.94 -14.77 -8.03
CA ASP A 130 -2.20 -15.02 -6.78
C ASP A 130 -1.35 -13.77 -6.41
N THR A 131 -1.20 -12.86 -7.37
CA THR A 131 -0.89 -11.44 -7.12
C THR A 131 -1.98 -10.70 -6.39
N ALA A 132 -3.25 -11.10 -6.42
CA ALA A 132 -4.25 -10.46 -5.59
C ALA A 132 -4.00 -10.71 -4.11
N ASP A 133 -3.68 -11.96 -3.77
CA ASP A 133 -3.34 -12.38 -2.41
C ASP A 133 -1.95 -11.88 -2.01
N GLN A 134 -0.98 -11.79 -2.92
CA GLN A 134 0.34 -11.19 -2.67
C GLN A 134 0.30 -9.65 -2.62
N GLU A 135 -0.50 -8.97 -3.44
CA GLU A 135 -0.71 -7.52 -3.40
C GLU A 135 -1.53 -7.17 -2.14
N ALA A 136 -2.52 -7.99 -1.77
CA ALA A 136 -3.20 -7.88 -0.49
C ALA A 136 -2.24 -8.16 0.66
N PHE A 137 -1.38 -9.19 0.58
CA PHE A 137 -0.37 -9.48 1.60
C PHE A 137 0.65 -8.34 1.69
N ALA A 138 1.15 -7.81 0.57
CA ALA A 138 2.07 -6.69 0.52
C ALA A 138 1.42 -5.42 1.04
N LEU A 139 0.12 -5.21 0.79
CA LEU A 139 -0.66 -4.15 1.41
C LEU A 139 -0.76 -4.38 2.92
N TYR A 140 -1.04 -5.60 3.36
CA TYR A 140 -1.17 -5.93 4.77
C TYR A 140 0.14 -5.76 5.51
N ASP A 141 1.23 -6.21 4.90
CA ASP A 141 2.59 -6.06 5.37
C ASP A 141 2.99 -4.59 5.37
N ALA A 142 2.75 -3.83 4.30
CA ALA A 142 3.06 -2.40 4.23
C ALA A 142 2.34 -1.60 5.33
N VAL A 143 1.03 -1.82 5.54
CA VAL A 143 0.28 -1.18 6.62
C VAL A 143 0.81 -1.61 7.99
N THR A 144 1.11 -2.90 8.15
CA THR A 144 1.63 -3.45 9.41
C THR A 144 3.03 -2.91 9.71
N ALA A 145 3.95 -2.98 8.77
CA ALA A 145 5.32 -2.46 8.82
C ALA A 145 5.34 -0.95 9.09
N ALA A 146 4.46 -0.16 8.47
CA ALA A 146 4.32 1.26 8.75
C ALA A 146 3.96 1.52 10.23
N LEU A 147 3.01 0.75 10.79
CA LEU A 147 2.64 0.85 12.20
C LEU A 147 3.76 0.34 13.12
N VAL A 148 4.45 -0.73 12.74
CA VAL A 148 5.58 -1.33 13.47
C VAL A 148 6.73 -0.33 13.55
N ALA A 149 7.13 0.28 12.42
CA ALA A 149 8.21 1.26 12.33
C ALA A 149 7.98 2.45 13.29
N VAL A 150 6.74 2.94 13.35
CA VAL A 150 6.36 4.01 14.29
C VAL A 150 6.35 3.50 15.74
N SER A 151 5.89 2.26 15.96
CA SER A 151 5.85 1.63 17.29
C SER A 151 7.22 1.48 17.96
N GLN A 152 8.28 1.35 17.14
CA GLN A 152 9.66 1.30 17.60
C GLN A 152 10.14 2.62 18.21
N GLN A 153 9.58 3.75 17.79
CA GLN A 153 9.91 5.07 18.36
C GLN A 153 9.08 5.39 19.59
N ARG A 154 7.77 5.13 19.52
CA ARG A 154 6.82 5.37 20.61
C ARG A 154 5.64 4.42 20.50
N PRO A 155 4.97 4.07 21.62
CA PRO A 155 3.84 3.16 21.59
C PRO A 155 2.73 3.65 20.64
N VAL A 156 2.10 2.74 19.92
CA VAL A 156 0.99 3.05 19.01
C VAL A 156 -0.28 2.36 19.52
N VAL A 157 -1.40 3.09 19.52
CA VAL A 157 -2.73 2.56 19.82
C VAL A 157 -3.64 2.85 18.64
N VAL A 158 -4.16 1.80 18.00
CA VAL A 158 -5.14 1.89 16.92
C VAL A 158 -6.51 1.52 17.47
N VAL A 159 -7.48 2.41 17.29
CA VAL A 159 -8.87 2.20 17.70
C VAL A 159 -9.73 2.07 16.46
N LEU A 160 -10.38 0.91 16.29
CA LEU A 160 -11.36 0.62 15.25
C LEU A 160 -12.75 0.48 15.90
N ASP A 161 -13.59 1.51 15.78
CA ASP A 161 -14.93 1.53 16.36
C ASP A 161 -15.94 0.84 15.43
N ASP A 162 -16.90 0.11 16.00
CA ASP A 162 -18.04 -0.50 15.30
C ASP A 162 -17.68 -1.60 14.26
N LEU A 163 -16.74 -2.51 14.57
CA LEU A 163 -16.25 -3.62 13.69
C LEU A 163 -17.33 -4.57 13.13
N HIS A 164 -18.54 -4.57 13.69
CA HIS A 164 -19.69 -5.31 13.15
C HIS A 164 -20.14 -4.76 11.78
N TRP A 165 -19.71 -3.54 11.43
CA TRP A 165 -19.91 -2.89 10.14
C TRP A 165 -18.63 -2.81 9.30
N ALA A 166 -17.58 -3.55 9.67
CA ALA A 166 -16.36 -3.58 8.87
C ALA A 166 -16.59 -4.32 7.55
N ASP A 167 -15.93 -3.90 6.48
CA ASP A 167 -15.81 -4.73 5.29
C ASP A 167 -14.93 -5.97 5.57
N PRO A 168 -15.14 -7.09 4.84
CA PRO A 168 -14.33 -8.31 5.00
C PRO A 168 -12.82 -8.08 4.89
N ALA A 169 -12.40 -7.21 3.95
CA ALA A 169 -10.99 -6.95 3.68
C ALA A 169 -10.30 -6.24 4.86
N SER A 170 -10.98 -5.26 5.48
CA SER A 170 -10.54 -4.62 6.73
C SER A 170 -10.33 -5.61 7.88
N LEU A 171 -11.20 -6.62 8.02
CA LEU A 171 -11.08 -7.63 9.07
C LEU A 171 -9.95 -8.63 8.78
N ARG A 172 -9.71 -8.98 7.51
CA ARG A 172 -8.55 -9.78 7.11
C ARG A 172 -7.24 -9.06 7.45
N LEU A 173 -7.13 -7.76 7.13
CA LEU A 173 -6.00 -6.92 7.51
C LEU A 173 -5.84 -6.81 9.04
N LEU A 174 -6.94 -6.66 9.79
CA LEU A 174 -6.89 -6.67 11.26
C LEU A 174 -6.36 -7.99 11.81
N SER A 175 -6.78 -9.12 11.23
CA SER A 175 -6.29 -10.44 11.59
C SER A 175 -4.80 -10.59 11.27
N PHE A 176 -4.37 -10.11 10.11
CA PHE A 176 -2.96 -10.11 9.71
C PHE A 176 -2.11 -9.27 10.68
N ALA A 177 -2.48 -8.01 10.90
CA ALA A 177 -1.76 -7.10 11.80
C ALA A 177 -1.70 -7.66 13.23
N ALA A 178 -2.81 -8.21 13.74
CA ALA A 178 -2.84 -8.80 15.08
C ALA A 178 -1.93 -10.05 15.22
N GLN A 179 -1.70 -10.79 14.14
CA GLN A 179 -0.81 -11.97 14.14
C GLN A 179 0.67 -11.59 14.10
N HIS A 180 1.01 -10.51 13.38
CA HIS A 180 2.41 -10.14 13.12
C HIS A 180 2.98 -9.08 14.08
N THR A 181 2.17 -8.55 15.00
CA THR A 181 2.57 -7.44 15.89
C THR A 181 2.61 -7.80 17.37
N TRP A 182 2.61 -9.10 17.71
CA TRP A 182 2.54 -9.58 19.10
C TRP A 182 3.69 -9.06 19.98
N PHE A 183 4.89 -8.89 19.41
CA PHE A 183 6.09 -8.42 20.13
C PHE A 183 6.33 -6.90 20.03
N GLU A 184 5.46 -6.19 19.32
CA GLU A 184 5.62 -4.79 19.01
C GLU A 184 4.88 -3.91 20.02
N ARG A 185 5.28 -2.66 20.18
CA ARG A 185 4.60 -1.69 21.07
C ARG A 185 3.32 -1.13 20.44
N LEU A 186 2.49 -2.01 19.87
CA LEU A 186 1.28 -1.72 19.12
C LEU A 186 0.05 -2.39 19.75
N LEU A 187 -0.92 -1.58 20.19
CA LEU A 187 -2.20 -2.03 20.74
C LEU A 187 -3.33 -1.78 19.73
N LEU A 188 -3.99 -2.84 19.28
CA LEU A 188 -5.18 -2.79 18.42
C LEU A 188 -6.42 -2.93 19.31
N VAL A 189 -7.34 -1.96 19.23
CA VAL A 189 -8.58 -1.93 20.01
C VAL A 189 -9.77 -1.92 19.04
N GLY A 190 -10.54 -2.99 19.01
CA GLY A 190 -11.79 -3.09 18.27
C GLY A 190 -13.00 -2.90 19.18
N THR A 191 -14.06 -2.24 18.71
CA THR A 191 -15.37 -2.31 19.39
C THR A 191 -16.40 -2.97 18.48
N TYR A 192 -17.28 -3.80 19.02
CA TYR A 192 -18.39 -4.36 18.24
C TYR A 192 -19.62 -4.64 19.11
N ARG A 193 -20.71 -5.04 18.47
CA ARG A 193 -21.96 -5.43 19.11
C ARG A 193 -22.09 -6.95 19.04
N ASP A 194 -21.99 -7.63 20.18
CA ASP A 194 -22.11 -9.09 20.30
C ASP A 194 -23.45 -9.60 19.77
N ALA A 195 -24.56 -8.98 20.18
CA ALA A 195 -25.91 -9.41 19.79
C ALA A 195 -26.14 -9.44 18.27
N GLU A 196 -25.49 -8.57 17.50
CA GLU A 196 -25.64 -8.49 16.04
C GLU A 196 -24.79 -9.54 15.30
N VAL A 197 -23.67 -9.96 15.88
CA VAL A 197 -22.74 -10.93 15.27
C VAL A 197 -23.02 -12.36 15.71
N GLU A 198 -23.48 -12.56 16.96
CA GLU A 198 -23.76 -13.87 17.54
C GLU A 198 -25.11 -14.47 17.11
N SER A 199 -25.98 -13.65 16.48
CA SER A 199 -27.21 -14.12 15.85
C SER A 199 -26.89 -14.95 14.59
N GLY A 200 -26.54 -16.22 14.77
CA GLY A 200 -26.66 -17.32 13.81
C GLY A 200 -25.88 -17.23 12.47
N GLU A 201 -26.13 -16.21 11.66
CA GLU A 201 -25.87 -16.15 10.21
C GLU A 201 -25.16 -14.86 9.77
N HIS A 202 -24.61 -14.05 10.68
CA HIS A 202 -23.95 -12.80 10.31
C HIS A 202 -22.74 -13.03 9.37
N PRO A 203 -22.64 -12.35 8.20
CA PRO A 203 -21.60 -12.60 7.19
C PRO A 203 -20.16 -12.43 7.69
N LEU A 204 -19.93 -11.51 8.64
CA LEU A 204 -18.61 -11.26 9.23
C LEU A 204 -18.23 -12.23 10.36
N ARG A 205 -19.16 -13.08 10.82
CA ARG A 205 -18.92 -14.01 11.93
C ARG A 205 -17.70 -14.93 11.69
N PRO A 206 -17.48 -15.53 10.50
CA PRO A 206 -16.30 -16.35 10.25
C PRO A 206 -14.97 -15.59 10.36
N LEU A 207 -14.98 -14.27 10.14
CA LEU A 207 -13.79 -13.41 10.22
C LEU A 207 -13.58 -12.84 11.63
N LEU A 208 -14.66 -12.51 12.35
CA LEU A 208 -14.60 -11.96 13.70
C LEU A 208 -14.31 -13.02 14.78
N MET A 209 -14.86 -14.23 14.67
CA MET A 209 -14.68 -15.26 15.71
C MET A 209 -13.21 -15.68 15.94
N PRO A 210 -12.37 -15.86 14.89
CA PRO A 210 -10.94 -16.09 15.08
C PRO A 210 -10.21 -14.93 15.79
N LEU A 211 -10.65 -13.69 15.58
CA LEU A 211 -10.11 -12.51 16.28
C LEU A 211 -10.50 -12.54 17.76
N VAL A 212 -11.76 -12.84 18.08
CA VAL A 212 -12.26 -12.96 19.46
C VAL A 212 -11.47 -14.00 20.25
N ALA A 213 -11.16 -15.14 19.64
CA ALA A 213 -10.36 -16.19 20.28
C ALA A 213 -8.92 -15.77 20.63
N LYS A 214 -8.35 -14.80 19.90
CA LYS A 214 -6.98 -14.29 20.10
C LYS A 214 -6.94 -12.98 20.90
N ALA A 215 -8.08 -12.31 21.06
CA ALA A 215 -8.18 -11.01 21.70
C ALA A 215 -8.48 -11.10 23.21
N THR A 216 -8.00 -10.10 23.96
CA THR A 216 -8.56 -9.83 25.28
C THR A 216 -9.94 -9.19 25.11
N THR A 217 -11.00 -9.91 25.44
CA THR A 217 -12.37 -9.43 25.26
C THR A 217 -12.91 -8.78 26.54
N ILE A 218 -13.40 -7.55 26.44
CA ILE A 218 -14.00 -6.77 27.53
C ILE A 218 -15.48 -6.56 27.22
N THR A 219 -16.35 -7.30 27.92
CA THR A 219 -17.80 -7.18 27.79
C THR A 219 -18.36 -6.11 28.72
N LEU A 220 -19.14 -5.18 28.18
CA LEU A 220 -19.82 -4.14 28.94
C LEU A 220 -21.27 -4.53 29.21
N THR A 221 -21.62 -4.58 30.49
CA THR A 221 -22.98 -4.81 30.98
C THR A 221 -23.65 -3.50 31.42
N GLY A 222 -24.95 -3.56 31.72
CA GLY A 222 -25.70 -2.43 32.29
C GLY A 222 -25.16 -1.95 33.64
N LEU A 223 -25.33 -0.67 33.92
CA LEU A 223 -25.02 -0.05 35.21
C LEU A 223 -25.94 -0.56 36.31
N SER A 224 -25.37 -0.79 37.49
CA SER A 224 -26.12 -1.10 38.71
C SER A 224 -26.98 0.08 39.16
N ARG A 225 -27.95 -0.19 40.03
CA ARG A 225 -28.86 0.82 40.59
C ARG A 225 -28.14 2.06 41.15
N ASP A 226 -27.07 1.87 41.91
CA ASP A 226 -26.30 2.97 42.52
C ASP A 226 -25.60 3.83 41.46
N GLU A 227 -25.10 3.19 40.40
CA GLU A 227 -24.47 3.83 39.25
C GLU A 227 -25.49 4.58 38.38
N VAL A 228 -26.72 4.06 38.25
CA VAL A 228 -27.84 4.77 37.62
C VAL A 228 -28.13 6.07 38.37
N ALA A 229 -28.27 6.01 39.69
CA ALA A 229 -28.50 7.20 40.52
C ALA A 229 -27.40 8.25 40.33
N ALA A 230 -26.14 7.81 40.37
CA ALA A 230 -24.98 8.69 40.16
C ALA A 230 -24.97 9.32 38.76
N LEU A 231 -25.32 8.56 37.71
CA LEU A 231 -25.37 9.06 36.34
C LEU A 231 -26.52 10.05 36.12
N MET A 232 -27.70 9.76 36.70
CA MET A 232 -28.84 10.67 36.69
C MET A 232 -28.51 11.98 37.41
N ALA A 233 -27.90 11.91 38.60
CA ALA A 233 -27.51 13.08 39.37
C ALA A 233 -26.51 13.97 38.61
N ARG A 234 -25.52 13.34 37.95
CA ARG A 234 -24.56 14.06 37.11
C ARG A 234 -25.20 14.72 35.89
N THR A 235 -26.20 14.08 35.29
CA THR A 235 -26.83 14.55 34.05
C THR A 235 -27.86 15.65 34.30
N ALA A 236 -28.69 15.49 35.33
CA ALA A 236 -29.76 16.43 35.68
C ALA A 236 -29.32 17.52 36.67
N GLY A 237 -28.13 17.39 37.28
CA GLY A 237 -27.59 18.34 38.26
C GLY A 237 -28.24 18.29 39.64
N ARG A 238 -29.08 17.29 39.92
CA ARG A 238 -29.80 17.08 41.19
C ARG A 238 -29.98 15.59 41.48
N GLU A 239 -30.04 15.20 42.75
CA GLU A 239 -30.23 13.79 43.13
C GLU A 239 -31.65 13.30 42.83
N PRO A 240 -31.82 12.13 42.16
CA PRO A 240 -33.13 11.53 41.92
C PRO A 240 -33.64 10.73 43.14
N ASP A 241 -34.96 10.67 43.30
CA ASP A 241 -35.60 9.84 44.33
C ASP A 241 -35.41 8.34 44.06
N ALA A 242 -35.37 7.54 45.13
CA ALA A 242 -35.08 6.10 45.05
C ALA A 242 -36.06 5.31 44.16
N ASP A 243 -37.35 5.68 44.16
CA ASP A 243 -38.40 5.05 43.35
C ASP A 243 -38.23 5.36 41.85
N LEU A 244 -37.76 6.57 41.52
CA LEU A 244 -37.45 6.95 40.14
C LEU A 244 -36.22 6.20 39.63
N VAL A 245 -35.18 6.04 40.47
CA VAL A 245 -34.00 5.25 40.12
C VAL A 245 -34.37 3.79 39.85
N ASP A 246 -35.24 3.19 40.68
CA ASP A 246 -35.72 1.82 40.47
C ASP A 246 -36.48 1.68 39.15
N GLU A 247 -37.37 2.63 38.86
CA GLU A 247 -38.14 2.60 37.63
C GLU A 247 -37.27 2.80 36.39
N VAL A 248 -36.30 3.70 36.45
CA VAL A 248 -35.32 3.92 35.38
C VAL A 248 -34.44 2.68 35.19
N HIS A 249 -33.86 2.12 36.25
CA HIS A 249 -33.03 0.91 36.16
C HIS A 249 -33.81 -0.27 35.56
N ARG A 250 -35.06 -0.49 36.01
CA ARG A 250 -35.94 -1.56 35.51
C ARG A 250 -36.28 -1.40 34.02
N ARG A 251 -36.55 -0.17 33.55
CA ARG A 251 -36.92 0.10 32.15
C ARG A 251 -35.75 0.17 31.19
N THR A 252 -34.57 0.55 31.68
CA THR A 252 -33.38 0.78 30.86
C THR A 252 -32.37 -0.35 30.90
N GLY A 253 -32.54 -1.32 31.81
CA GLY A 253 -31.56 -2.39 32.03
C GLY A 253 -30.18 -1.86 32.45
N GLY A 254 -30.10 -0.63 32.97
CA GLY A 254 -28.84 0.01 33.33
C GLY A 254 -28.05 0.61 32.16
N ASN A 255 -28.58 0.70 30.94
CA ASN A 255 -27.83 1.26 29.81
C ASN A 255 -27.59 2.78 30.00
N PRO A 256 -26.32 3.26 30.01
CA PRO A 256 -26.01 4.67 30.24
C PRO A 256 -26.71 5.65 29.29
N PHE A 257 -26.86 5.29 28.02
CA PHE A 257 -27.51 6.18 27.05
C PHE A 257 -28.97 6.44 27.43
N PHE A 258 -29.73 5.38 27.76
CA PHE A 258 -31.12 5.51 28.18
C PHE A 258 -31.25 6.37 29.44
N ILE A 259 -30.38 6.10 30.43
CA ILE A 259 -30.40 6.79 31.71
C ILE A 259 -30.17 8.29 31.49
N GLU A 260 -29.19 8.67 30.67
CA GLU A 260 -28.96 10.08 30.33
C GLU A 260 -30.13 10.72 29.60
N GLN A 261 -30.80 10.00 28.68
CA GLN A 261 -31.98 10.53 28.00
C GLN A 261 -33.14 10.75 28.97
N THR A 262 -33.43 9.79 29.86
CA THR A 262 -34.50 9.91 30.85
C THR A 262 -34.18 11.01 31.87
N ALA A 263 -32.93 11.13 32.33
CA ALA A 263 -32.52 12.18 33.24
C ALA A 263 -32.65 13.60 32.65
N ARG A 264 -32.40 13.77 31.34
CA ARG A 264 -32.57 15.07 30.66
C ARG A 264 -34.03 15.45 30.49
N LEU A 265 -34.90 14.50 30.16
CA LEU A 265 -36.35 14.75 30.07
C LEU A 265 -36.92 15.13 31.44
N TRP A 266 -36.47 14.46 32.50
CA TRP A 266 -36.82 14.78 33.88
C TRP A 266 -36.29 16.15 34.36
N HIS A 267 -35.25 16.69 33.73
CA HIS A 267 -34.79 18.05 33.99
C HIS A 267 -35.65 19.12 33.28
N ALA A 268 -36.28 18.78 32.15
CA ALA A 268 -37.04 19.71 31.32
C ALA A 268 -38.53 19.79 31.70
N ASP A 269 -39.15 18.66 32.02
CA ASP A 269 -40.56 18.57 32.46
C ASP A 269 -40.59 18.07 33.91
N ASP A 270 -40.95 18.93 34.87
CA ASP A 270 -41.10 18.60 36.30
C ASP A 270 -42.27 17.61 36.59
N ALA A 271 -42.76 16.92 35.56
CA ALA A 271 -43.83 15.95 35.61
C ALA A 271 -43.26 14.51 35.51
N ALA A 272 -43.29 13.79 36.63
CA ALA A 272 -42.91 12.38 36.78
C ALA A 272 -43.80 11.37 36.01
N GLY A 273 -44.47 11.78 34.93
CA GLY A 273 -45.66 11.09 34.41
C GLY A 273 -45.47 10.09 33.27
N THR A 274 -44.50 10.21 32.36
CA THR A 274 -44.37 9.25 31.24
C THR A 274 -42.92 9.06 30.77
N ILE A 275 -42.20 8.14 31.41
CA ILE A 275 -40.97 7.57 30.85
C ILE A 275 -41.39 6.77 29.61
N ALA A 276 -40.99 7.18 28.41
CA ALA A 276 -41.30 6.46 27.18
C ALA A 276 -40.73 5.02 27.21
N PRO A 277 -41.46 4.00 26.73
CA PRO A 277 -40.94 2.65 26.64
C PRO A 277 -39.97 2.55 25.45
N GLY A 278 -38.67 2.66 25.71
CA GLY A 278 -37.62 2.36 24.72
C GLY A 278 -36.99 3.56 24.01
N VAL A 279 -35.87 3.30 23.32
CA VAL A 279 -34.89 4.34 22.95
C VAL A 279 -35.41 5.25 21.85
N ARG A 280 -36.01 4.62 20.84
CA ARG A 280 -36.51 5.31 19.65
C ARG A 280 -37.62 6.30 20.01
N GLU A 281 -38.46 5.96 20.99
CA GLU A 281 -39.55 6.83 21.42
C GLU A 281 -39.04 8.05 22.21
N ALA A 282 -37.99 7.88 23.03
CA ALA A 282 -37.32 9.01 23.67
C ALA A 282 -36.64 9.95 22.65
N VAL A 283 -35.99 9.39 21.63
CA VAL A 283 -35.39 10.16 20.53
C VAL A 283 -36.48 10.90 19.73
N ARG A 284 -37.59 10.23 19.37
CA ARG A 284 -38.72 10.87 18.66
C ARG A 284 -39.31 12.04 19.43
N ARG A 285 -39.53 11.90 20.74
CA ARG A 285 -40.03 13.02 21.57
C ARG A 285 -39.08 14.20 21.59
N ARG A 286 -37.76 13.96 21.64
CA ARG A 286 -36.74 15.02 21.59
C ARG A 286 -36.69 15.71 20.24
N LEU A 287 -36.83 14.95 19.15
CA LEU A 287 -36.94 15.50 17.79
C LEU A 287 -38.21 16.35 17.64
N ALA A 288 -39.34 15.94 18.23
CA ALA A 288 -40.61 16.68 18.19
C ALA A 288 -40.57 18.03 18.92
N GLN A 289 -39.61 18.25 19.83
CA GLN A 289 -39.40 19.53 20.53
C GLN A 289 -38.54 20.52 19.74
N LEU A 290 -37.94 20.11 18.61
CA LEU A 290 -37.10 20.97 17.77
C LEU A 290 -37.91 21.64 16.65
N PRO A 291 -37.46 22.81 16.15
CA PRO A 291 -38.09 23.45 15.00
C PRO A 291 -38.14 22.51 13.78
N PRO A 292 -39.23 22.46 13.01
CA PRO A 292 -39.38 21.54 11.87
C PRO A 292 -38.24 21.60 10.86
N ALA A 293 -37.69 22.78 10.60
CA ALA A 293 -36.55 22.97 9.70
C ALA A 293 -35.26 22.29 10.20
N VAL A 294 -35.06 22.19 11.53
CA VAL A 294 -33.90 21.46 12.11
C VAL A 294 -34.09 19.97 11.94
N VAL A 295 -35.32 19.47 12.16
CA VAL A 295 -35.64 18.04 11.98
C VAL A 295 -35.47 17.66 10.51
N GLU A 296 -35.96 18.45 9.55
CA GLU A 296 -35.80 18.15 8.13
C GLU A 296 -34.32 18.13 7.71
N ALA A 297 -33.51 19.09 8.17
CA ALA A 297 -32.07 19.08 7.89
C ALA A 297 -31.38 17.83 8.49
N LEU A 298 -31.77 17.40 9.69
CA LEU A 298 -31.27 16.17 10.29
C LEU A 298 -31.76 14.91 9.56
N THR A 299 -32.97 14.92 9.02
CA THR A 299 -33.52 13.83 8.19
C THR A 299 -32.72 13.67 6.90
N VAL A 300 -32.39 14.76 6.20
CA VAL A 300 -31.51 14.71 5.02
C VAL A 300 -30.10 14.27 5.40
N ALA A 301 -29.56 14.79 6.51
CA ALA A 301 -28.27 14.34 7.03
C ALA A 301 -28.27 12.84 7.38
N ALA A 302 -29.40 12.30 7.82
CA ALA A 302 -29.52 10.88 8.13
C ALA A 302 -29.40 9.97 6.91
N VAL A 303 -29.80 10.46 5.73
CA VAL A 303 -29.61 9.77 4.44
C VAL A 303 -28.14 9.78 4.01
N LEU A 304 -27.44 10.90 4.23
CA LEU A 304 -26.01 11.05 3.92
C LEU A 304 -25.13 10.10 4.74
N GLY A 305 -25.53 9.79 5.98
CA GLY A 305 -24.88 8.78 6.80
C GLY A 305 -24.52 9.27 8.20
N ARG A 306 -23.65 8.53 8.90
CA ARG A 306 -23.20 8.88 10.27
C ARG A 306 -22.43 10.19 10.32
N GLU A 307 -21.62 10.44 9.29
CA GLU A 307 -20.87 11.67 9.08
C GLU A 307 -21.28 12.31 7.77
N PHE A 308 -21.33 13.64 7.72
CA PHE A 308 -21.78 14.38 6.54
C PHE A 308 -21.10 15.75 6.45
N HIS A 309 -21.01 16.27 5.22
CA HIS A 309 -20.48 17.60 4.95
C HIS A 309 -21.61 18.61 4.75
N ARG A 310 -21.49 19.79 5.36
CA ARG A 310 -22.52 20.84 5.28
C ARG A 310 -22.86 21.31 3.87
N GLN A 311 -21.90 21.30 2.94
CA GLN A 311 -22.14 21.73 1.56
C GLN A 311 -23.01 20.73 0.81
N VAL A 312 -22.78 19.42 1.03
CA VAL A 312 -23.61 18.35 0.45
C VAL A 312 -25.02 18.40 1.04
N LEU A 313 -25.14 18.59 2.35
CA LEU A 313 -26.44 18.77 3.02
C LEU A 313 -27.21 19.99 2.48
N ALA A 314 -26.53 21.11 2.28
CA ALA A 314 -27.10 22.34 1.72
C ALA A 314 -27.60 22.16 0.28
N ALA A 315 -26.80 21.49 -0.56
CA ALA A 315 -27.19 21.19 -1.94
C ALA A 315 -28.40 20.24 -2.00
N CYS A 316 -28.44 19.19 -1.18
CA CYS A 316 -29.58 18.27 -1.11
C CYS A 316 -30.88 18.94 -0.64
N GLY A 317 -30.77 19.92 0.28
CA GLY A 317 -31.89 20.68 0.80
C GLY A 317 -32.25 21.93 -0.01
N ALA A 318 -31.56 22.21 -1.12
CA ALA A 318 -31.68 23.44 -1.90
C ALA A 318 -31.65 24.73 -1.05
N ALA A 319 -30.78 24.76 -0.03
CA ALA A 319 -30.68 25.85 0.94
C ALA A 319 -29.28 26.48 0.96
N PRO A 320 -29.13 27.78 1.25
CA PRO A 320 -27.82 28.40 1.43
C PRO A 320 -27.03 27.76 2.59
N VAL A 321 -25.72 27.56 2.41
CA VAL A 321 -24.84 26.95 3.44
C VAL A 321 -24.95 27.67 4.80
N ALA A 322 -25.05 29.01 4.79
CA ALA A 322 -25.21 29.81 6.02
C ALA A 322 -26.53 29.52 6.78
N GLN A 323 -27.59 29.11 6.07
CA GLN A 323 -28.83 28.67 6.71
C GLN A 323 -28.65 27.29 7.33
N VAL A 324 -28.01 26.35 6.62
CA VAL A 324 -27.72 25.01 7.13
C VAL A 324 -26.82 25.06 8.38
N ASP A 325 -25.79 25.90 8.38
CA ASP A 325 -24.92 26.08 9.55
C ASP A 325 -25.72 26.54 10.80
N ARG A 326 -26.67 27.47 10.64
CA ARG A 326 -27.57 27.91 11.74
C ARG A 326 -28.46 26.77 12.26
N LEU A 327 -28.94 25.88 11.38
CA LEU A 327 -29.73 24.71 11.76
C LEU A 327 -28.87 23.67 12.49
N LEU A 328 -27.64 23.44 12.02
CA LEU A 328 -26.69 22.53 12.64
C LEU A 328 -26.23 23.04 14.01
N ASP A 329 -26.02 24.34 14.20
CA ASP A 329 -25.69 24.93 15.52
C ASP A 329 -26.77 24.64 16.58
N ARG A 330 -28.05 24.69 16.17
CA ARG A 330 -29.17 24.30 17.03
C ARG A 330 -29.14 22.81 17.34
N ALA A 331 -28.82 21.95 16.37
CA ALA A 331 -28.68 20.52 16.58
C ALA A 331 -27.45 20.15 17.46
N VAL A 332 -26.35 20.91 17.36
CA VAL A 332 -25.17 20.78 18.25
C VAL A 332 -25.51 21.21 19.68
N THR A 333 -26.21 22.33 19.84
CA THR A 333 -26.69 22.81 21.15
C THR A 333 -27.63 21.79 21.77
N ALA A 334 -28.52 21.24 20.96
CA ALA A 334 -29.40 20.15 21.32
C ALA A 334 -28.66 18.81 21.45
N ARG A 335 -27.32 18.72 21.32
CA ARG A 335 -26.49 17.50 21.41
C ARG A 335 -27.02 16.31 20.61
N LEU A 336 -27.49 16.55 19.39
CA LEU A 336 -27.87 15.52 18.42
C LEU A 336 -26.77 15.27 17.40
N VAL A 337 -25.96 16.30 17.10
CA VAL A 337 -24.79 16.22 16.21
C VAL A 337 -23.58 16.88 16.88
N VAL A 338 -22.39 16.54 16.40
CA VAL A 338 -21.09 17.05 16.87
C VAL A 338 -20.29 17.56 15.68
N ALA A 339 -19.71 18.76 15.78
CA ALA A 339 -18.82 19.28 14.76
C ALA A 339 -17.45 18.59 14.82
N ARG A 340 -16.94 18.16 13.65
CA ARG A 340 -15.62 17.50 13.50
C ARG A 340 -14.54 18.43 12.92
N GLY A 341 -14.92 19.65 12.54
CA GLY A 341 -14.05 20.61 11.87
C GLY A 341 -14.11 20.48 10.34
N GLY A 342 -13.59 21.48 9.62
CA GLY A 342 -13.57 21.48 8.14
C GLY A 342 -14.94 21.35 7.47
N GLY A 343 -16.02 21.81 8.11
CA GLY A 343 -17.39 21.69 7.59
C GLY A 343 -18.04 20.31 7.75
N ARG A 344 -17.36 19.35 8.42
CA ARG A 344 -17.89 18.01 8.70
C ARG A 344 -18.60 17.96 10.05
N PHE A 345 -19.70 17.22 10.08
CA PHE A 345 -20.52 16.95 11.25
C PHE A 345 -20.77 15.44 11.36
N ALA A 346 -20.99 14.97 12.58
CA ALA A 346 -21.34 13.58 12.86
C ALA A 346 -22.54 13.52 13.81
N PHE A 347 -23.39 12.50 13.69
CA PHE A 347 -24.41 12.25 14.71
C PHE A 347 -23.75 11.94 16.06
N ALA A 348 -24.24 12.57 17.13
CA ALA A 348 -23.73 12.32 18.47
C ALA A 348 -23.97 10.87 18.90
N HIS A 349 -25.10 10.30 18.44
CA HIS A 349 -25.44 8.90 18.58
C HIS A 349 -26.10 8.37 17.32
N ASP A 350 -25.67 7.18 16.94
CA ASP A 350 -26.09 6.49 15.73
C ASP A 350 -27.61 6.24 15.67
N LEU A 351 -28.18 5.90 16.81
CA LEU A 351 -29.61 5.72 16.98
C LEU A 351 -30.46 6.96 16.59
N VAL A 352 -29.93 8.18 16.72
CA VAL A 352 -30.65 9.37 16.26
C VAL A 352 -30.81 9.33 14.74
N ARG A 353 -29.75 8.96 14.03
CA ARG A 353 -29.77 8.73 12.58
C ARG A 353 -30.74 7.61 12.23
N GLU A 354 -30.61 6.45 12.87
CA GLU A 354 -31.50 5.29 12.64
C GLU A 354 -32.97 5.69 12.84
N THR A 355 -33.29 6.43 13.90
CA THR A 355 -34.67 6.84 14.18
C THR A 355 -35.23 7.77 13.10
N LEU A 356 -34.41 8.70 12.59
CA LEU A 356 -34.79 9.61 11.50
C LEU A 356 -34.94 8.86 10.17
N TYR A 357 -33.98 7.99 9.84
CA TYR A 357 -33.96 7.21 8.60
C TYR A 357 -35.06 6.13 8.57
N ASP A 358 -35.25 5.40 9.68
CA ASP A 358 -36.33 4.42 9.84
C ASP A 358 -37.72 5.06 9.80
N GLY A 359 -37.82 6.34 10.17
CA GLY A 359 -39.04 7.12 10.09
C GLY A 359 -39.47 7.47 8.66
N LEU A 360 -38.57 7.36 7.68
CA LEU A 360 -38.88 7.60 6.26
C LEU A 360 -39.59 6.39 5.64
N SER A 361 -40.63 6.68 4.86
CA SER A 361 -41.20 5.69 3.94
C SER A 361 -40.20 5.28 2.85
N HIS A 362 -40.46 4.17 2.18
CA HIS A 362 -39.59 3.67 1.11
C HIS A 362 -39.40 4.71 -0.02
N ASP A 363 -40.49 5.32 -0.48
CA ASP A 363 -40.45 6.31 -1.57
C ASP A 363 -39.69 7.58 -1.17
N GLU A 364 -39.82 7.99 0.09
CA GLU A 364 -39.06 9.11 0.66
C GLU A 364 -37.56 8.82 0.74
N ARG A 365 -37.16 7.59 1.07
CA ARG A 365 -35.75 7.19 1.05
C ARG A 365 -35.21 7.26 -0.37
N GLN A 366 -35.92 6.67 -1.34
CA GLN A 366 -35.52 6.68 -2.75
C GLN A 366 -35.36 8.10 -3.29
N ALA A 367 -36.36 8.98 -3.05
CA ALA A 367 -36.31 10.37 -3.49
C ALA A 367 -35.13 11.14 -2.90
N ARG A 368 -34.84 10.95 -1.60
CA ARG A 368 -33.72 11.62 -0.91
C ARG A 368 -32.36 11.05 -1.34
N HIS A 369 -32.23 9.74 -1.55
CA HIS A 369 -31.02 9.15 -2.13
C HIS A 369 -30.75 9.70 -3.54
N GLY A 370 -31.78 9.83 -4.37
CA GLY A 370 -31.66 10.45 -5.70
C GLY A 370 -31.29 11.94 -5.64
N ALA A 371 -31.73 12.67 -4.61
CA ALA A 371 -31.36 14.07 -4.42
C ALA A 371 -29.86 14.25 -4.13
N VAL A 372 -29.24 13.29 -3.43
CA VAL A 372 -27.77 13.31 -3.19
C VAL A 372 -27.01 13.22 -4.50
N VAL A 373 -27.39 12.28 -5.38
CA VAL A 373 -26.72 12.11 -6.68
C VAL A 373 -26.90 13.34 -7.56
N ARG A 374 -28.13 13.87 -7.65
CA ARG A 374 -28.41 15.10 -8.42
C ARG A 374 -27.60 16.30 -7.92
N ALA A 375 -27.45 16.45 -6.59
CA ALA A 375 -26.66 17.53 -6.02
C ALA A 375 -25.18 17.47 -6.45
N VAL A 376 -24.61 16.28 -6.60
CA VAL A 376 -23.23 16.09 -7.08
C VAL A 376 -23.14 16.33 -8.59
N ASP A 377 -24.14 15.87 -9.36
CA ASP A 377 -24.20 16.07 -10.80
C ASP A 377 -24.28 17.57 -11.16
N ASP A 378 -25.05 18.35 -10.38
CA ASP A 378 -25.21 19.81 -10.56
C ASP A 378 -23.98 20.61 -10.12
N LEU A 379 -23.24 20.12 -9.11
CA LEU A 379 -22.09 20.80 -8.50
C LEU A 379 -20.87 19.87 -8.42
N ARG A 380 -20.07 19.84 -9.49
CA ARG A 380 -18.87 18.99 -9.59
C ARG A 380 -17.88 19.16 -8.44
N GLU A 381 -17.81 20.35 -7.83
CA GLU A 381 -16.98 20.64 -6.64
C GLU A 381 -17.34 19.80 -5.41
N LEU A 382 -18.54 19.19 -5.39
CA LEU A 382 -18.98 18.29 -4.33
C LEU A 382 -18.49 16.85 -4.53
N THR A 383 -17.98 16.49 -5.71
CA THR A 383 -17.50 15.14 -6.01
C THR A 383 -16.41 14.72 -5.02
N ASP A 384 -15.47 15.62 -4.72
CA ASP A 384 -14.36 15.35 -3.79
C ASP A 384 -14.80 15.27 -2.32
N GLN A 385 -16.06 15.62 -2.02
CA GLN A 385 -16.61 15.55 -0.66
C GLN A 385 -17.24 14.19 -0.35
N LEU A 386 -17.50 13.36 -1.38
CA LEU A 386 -18.10 12.04 -1.28
C LEU A 386 -17.17 10.98 -1.85
N ILE A 387 -17.18 9.80 -1.25
CA ILE A 387 -16.40 8.66 -1.74
C ILE A 387 -17.16 8.06 -2.94
N PRO A 388 -16.49 7.58 -4.01
CA PRO A 388 -17.16 6.96 -5.16
C PRO A 388 -18.16 5.85 -4.76
N ALA A 389 -17.78 4.99 -3.81
CA ALA A 389 -18.65 3.95 -3.25
C ALA A 389 -19.94 4.50 -2.61
N ASP A 390 -19.86 5.62 -1.90
CA ASP A 390 -21.02 6.28 -1.29
C ASP A 390 -21.97 6.83 -2.34
N LEU A 391 -21.42 7.50 -3.35
CA LEU A 391 -22.21 8.05 -4.44
C LEU A 391 -22.91 6.92 -5.22
N ALA A 392 -22.22 5.82 -5.49
CA ALA A 392 -22.78 4.63 -6.13
C ALA A 392 -23.88 3.97 -5.28
N ARG A 393 -23.70 3.92 -3.94
CA ARG A 393 -24.73 3.48 -3.00
C ARG A 393 -25.97 4.36 -3.07
N HIS A 394 -25.81 5.69 -3.00
CA HIS A 394 -26.92 6.62 -3.14
C HIS A 394 -27.63 6.42 -4.48
N ALA A 395 -26.89 6.17 -5.56
CA ALA A 395 -27.46 5.90 -6.87
C ALA A 395 -28.29 4.60 -6.88
N TYR A 396 -27.76 3.50 -6.33
CA TYR A 396 -28.46 2.23 -6.26
C TYR A 396 -29.73 2.30 -5.39
N LEU A 397 -29.63 2.92 -4.21
CA LEU A 397 -30.76 3.07 -3.28
C LEU A 397 -31.83 4.06 -3.76
N ALA A 398 -31.50 4.95 -4.69
CA ALA A 398 -32.49 5.84 -5.31
C ALA A 398 -33.49 5.06 -6.18
N GLY A 399 -33.13 3.86 -6.65
CA GLY A 399 -33.97 3.02 -7.50
C GLY A 399 -34.54 3.80 -8.71
N PRO A 400 -35.87 3.83 -8.92
CA PRO A 400 -36.48 4.51 -10.07
C PRO A 400 -36.41 6.04 -10.01
N ALA A 401 -35.90 6.64 -8.94
CA ALA A 401 -35.74 8.10 -8.83
C ALA A 401 -34.53 8.64 -9.64
N LEU A 402 -33.74 7.76 -10.25
CA LEU A 402 -32.62 8.08 -11.15
C LEU A 402 -32.69 7.25 -12.43
N ASP A 403 -32.03 7.75 -13.46
CA ASP A 403 -31.81 7.00 -14.70
C ASP A 403 -30.92 5.77 -14.44
N ARG A 404 -31.34 4.59 -14.93
CA ARG A 404 -30.64 3.33 -14.67
C ARG A 404 -29.25 3.29 -15.30
N ALA A 405 -29.05 3.92 -16.47
CA ALA A 405 -27.74 3.98 -17.11
C ALA A 405 -26.75 4.83 -16.29
N ARG A 406 -27.23 5.93 -15.69
CA ARG A 406 -26.45 6.72 -14.72
C ARG A 406 -26.07 5.90 -13.48
N VAL A 407 -27.01 5.14 -12.92
CA VAL A 407 -26.75 4.26 -11.76
C VAL A 407 -25.69 3.20 -12.09
N ALA A 408 -25.82 2.52 -13.23
CA ALA A 408 -24.83 1.54 -13.69
C ALA A 408 -23.44 2.17 -13.87
N THR A 409 -23.36 3.38 -14.43
CA THR A 409 -22.09 4.12 -14.60
C THR A 409 -21.41 4.40 -13.26
N LEU A 410 -22.16 4.86 -12.26
CA LEU A 410 -21.61 5.15 -10.93
C LEU A 410 -21.17 3.87 -10.21
N LEU A 411 -21.91 2.78 -10.37
CA LEU A 411 -21.53 1.47 -9.82
C LEU A 411 -20.26 0.92 -10.48
N VAL A 412 -20.13 1.01 -11.80
CA VAL A 412 -18.88 0.61 -12.49
C VAL A 412 -17.71 1.48 -12.02
N ALA A 413 -17.89 2.80 -11.89
CA ALA A 413 -16.85 3.68 -11.37
C ALA A 413 -16.42 3.33 -9.94
N ALA A 414 -17.36 3.00 -9.05
CA ALA A 414 -17.05 2.52 -7.71
C ALA A 414 -16.36 1.15 -7.71
N GLY A 415 -16.76 0.24 -8.61
CA GLY A 415 -16.09 -1.04 -8.80
C GLY A 415 -14.63 -0.90 -9.26
N ARG A 416 -14.36 0.04 -10.17
CA ARG A 416 -13.00 0.41 -10.60
C ARG A 416 -12.18 0.96 -9.43
N ASP A 417 -12.71 1.92 -8.69
CA ASP A 417 -12.05 2.49 -7.50
C ASP A 417 -11.72 1.41 -6.46
N ALA A 418 -12.63 0.46 -6.25
CA ALA A 418 -12.43 -0.65 -5.33
C ALA A 418 -11.31 -1.59 -5.79
N PHE A 419 -11.22 -1.93 -7.08
CA PHE A 419 -10.08 -2.70 -7.61
C PHE A 419 -8.75 -1.93 -7.46
N VAL A 420 -8.75 -0.61 -7.66
CA VAL A 420 -7.57 0.25 -7.42
C VAL A 420 -7.07 0.18 -5.98
N ARG A 421 -7.99 0.06 -5.02
CA ARG A 421 -7.66 -0.08 -3.59
C ARG A 421 -7.47 -1.53 -3.15
N LEU A 422 -7.38 -2.49 -4.08
CA LEU A 422 -7.27 -3.93 -3.80
C LEU A 422 -8.44 -4.49 -2.96
N ALA A 423 -9.61 -3.86 -3.06
CA ALA A 423 -10.84 -4.25 -2.39
C ALA A 423 -11.73 -5.09 -3.33
N ALA A 424 -11.23 -6.26 -3.74
CA ALA A 424 -11.88 -7.12 -4.74
C ALA A 424 -13.32 -7.49 -4.35
N ASP A 425 -13.56 -7.83 -3.08
CA ASP A 425 -14.90 -8.17 -2.57
C ASP A 425 -15.90 -7.00 -2.75
N GLU A 426 -15.46 -5.75 -2.50
CA GLU A 426 -16.25 -4.54 -2.73
C GLU A 426 -16.50 -4.30 -4.23
N ALA A 427 -15.44 -4.46 -5.04
CA ALA A 427 -15.52 -4.31 -6.49
C ALA A 427 -16.56 -5.28 -7.08
N SER A 428 -16.51 -6.56 -6.70
CA SER A 428 -17.47 -7.56 -7.16
C SER A 428 -18.91 -7.19 -6.79
N VAL A 429 -19.15 -6.62 -5.60
CA VAL A 429 -20.49 -6.16 -5.20
C VAL A 429 -20.97 -5.04 -6.12
N HIS A 430 -20.13 -4.06 -6.42
CA HIS A 430 -20.49 -2.95 -7.30
C HIS A 430 -20.73 -3.40 -8.75
N PHE A 431 -19.88 -4.26 -9.30
CA PHE A 431 -20.06 -4.81 -10.66
C PHE A 431 -21.33 -5.67 -10.77
N ARG A 432 -21.61 -6.53 -9.78
CA ARG A 432 -22.86 -7.31 -9.75
C ARG A 432 -24.10 -6.41 -9.68
N ARG A 433 -24.09 -5.39 -8.83
CA ARG A 433 -25.18 -4.38 -8.79
C ARG A 433 -25.31 -3.62 -10.11
N ALA A 434 -24.20 -3.33 -10.79
CA ALA A 434 -24.26 -2.70 -12.12
C ALA A 434 -24.94 -3.64 -13.13
N LEU A 435 -24.63 -4.95 -13.09
CA LEU A 435 -25.27 -5.98 -13.90
C LEU A 435 -26.76 -6.19 -13.54
N GLU A 436 -27.19 -5.93 -12.30
CA GLU A 436 -28.61 -5.97 -11.92
C GLU A 436 -29.41 -4.79 -12.48
N VAL A 437 -28.77 -3.62 -12.61
CA VAL A 437 -29.47 -2.37 -12.95
C VAL A 437 -29.42 -2.07 -14.44
N VAL A 438 -28.35 -2.45 -15.14
CA VAL A 438 -28.17 -2.21 -16.57
C VAL A 438 -29.26 -2.91 -17.40
N GLU A 439 -29.95 -2.14 -18.23
CA GLU A 439 -30.98 -2.66 -19.16
C GLU A 439 -30.44 -2.79 -20.59
N ASP A 440 -29.49 -1.93 -20.97
CA ASP A 440 -28.87 -1.96 -22.28
C ASP A 440 -27.97 -3.20 -22.44
N PRO A 441 -28.28 -4.10 -23.40
CA PRO A 441 -27.49 -5.30 -23.62
C PRO A 441 -26.03 -5.02 -24.02
N GLU A 442 -25.75 -3.94 -24.76
CA GLU A 442 -24.38 -3.58 -25.15
C GLU A 442 -23.56 -3.15 -23.95
N GLN A 443 -24.10 -2.24 -23.12
CA GLN A 443 -23.48 -1.84 -21.86
C GLN A 443 -23.29 -3.04 -20.93
N ARG A 444 -24.25 -3.98 -20.87
CA ARG A 444 -24.12 -5.21 -20.09
C ARG A 444 -22.92 -6.04 -20.53
N VAL A 445 -22.70 -6.24 -21.84
CA VAL A 445 -21.50 -6.94 -22.35
C VAL A 445 -20.23 -6.22 -21.91
N ARG A 446 -20.17 -4.89 -22.00
CA ARG A 446 -18.99 -4.11 -21.58
C ARG A 446 -18.70 -4.29 -20.09
N ILE A 447 -19.73 -4.26 -19.24
CA ILE A 447 -19.59 -4.49 -17.79
C ILE A 447 -19.12 -5.92 -17.50
N LEU A 448 -19.66 -6.93 -18.20
CA LEU A 448 -19.23 -8.33 -18.04
C LEU A 448 -17.77 -8.55 -18.41
N VAL A 449 -17.33 -7.98 -19.54
CA VAL A 449 -15.93 -8.02 -19.98
C VAL A 449 -15.03 -7.36 -18.94
N GLU A 450 -15.37 -6.15 -18.53
CA GLU A 450 -14.56 -5.39 -17.58
C GLU A 450 -14.50 -6.05 -16.20
N PHE A 451 -15.61 -6.63 -15.75
CA PHE A 451 -15.66 -7.38 -14.51
C PHE A 451 -14.86 -8.68 -14.63
N GLY A 452 -14.98 -9.39 -15.75
CA GLY A 452 -14.21 -10.60 -16.04
C GLY A 452 -12.70 -10.35 -16.04
N GLU A 453 -12.24 -9.25 -16.66
CA GLU A 453 -10.85 -8.80 -16.61
C GLU A 453 -10.41 -8.47 -15.18
N GLY A 454 -11.24 -7.73 -14.41
CA GLY A 454 -10.95 -7.44 -13.01
C GLY A 454 -10.83 -8.71 -12.13
N GLN A 455 -11.73 -9.67 -12.28
CA GLN A 455 -11.69 -10.93 -11.53
C GLN A 455 -10.53 -11.83 -11.96
N TYR A 456 -10.11 -11.79 -13.23
CA TYR A 456 -8.91 -12.50 -13.69
C TYR A 456 -7.68 -12.08 -12.89
N HIS A 457 -7.54 -10.79 -12.58
CA HIS A 457 -6.42 -10.29 -11.79
C HIS A 457 -6.60 -10.46 -10.27
N HIS A 458 -7.84 -10.48 -9.76
CA HIS A 458 -8.09 -10.30 -8.32
C HIS A 458 -8.82 -11.43 -7.58
N ALA A 459 -9.60 -12.27 -8.26
CA ALA A 459 -10.47 -13.24 -7.59
C ALA A 459 -10.93 -14.35 -8.53
N GLY A 460 -10.08 -15.37 -8.69
CA GLY A 460 -10.45 -16.70 -9.19
C GLY A 460 -10.72 -16.80 -10.71
N ARG A 461 -9.87 -17.58 -11.40
CA ARG A 461 -9.97 -17.88 -12.83
C ARG A 461 -11.33 -18.47 -13.27
N GLU A 462 -12.02 -19.19 -12.38
CA GLU A 462 -13.34 -19.77 -12.67
C GLU A 462 -14.46 -18.71 -12.80
N GLU A 463 -14.50 -17.69 -11.94
CA GLU A 463 -15.52 -16.63 -12.02
C GLU A 463 -15.25 -15.74 -13.26
N SER A 464 -13.99 -15.42 -13.54
CA SER A 464 -13.61 -14.70 -14.76
C SER A 464 -14.06 -15.44 -16.03
N ALA A 465 -13.78 -16.75 -16.12
CA ALA A 465 -14.20 -17.55 -17.26
C ALA A 465 -15.73 -17.60 -17.43
N ALA A 466 -16.48 -17.67 -16.33
CA ALA A 466 -17.94 -17.61 -16.36
C ALA A 466 -18.46 -16.24 -16.87
N LEU A 467 -17.86 -15.14 -16.43
CA LEU A 467 -18.19 -13.78 -16.88
C LEU A 467 -17.91 -13.59 -18.38
N PHE A 468 -16.75 -14.07 -18.85
CA PHE A 468 -16.41 -14.05 -20.27
C PHE A 468 -17.32 -14.94 -21.11
N ALA A 469 -17.77 -16.08 -20.58
CA ALA A 469 -18.72 -16.95 -21.26
C ALA A 469 -20.07 -16.26 -21.43
N GLU A 470 -20.56 -15.58 -20.39
CA GLU A 470 -21.79 -14.79 -20.45
C GLU A 470 -21.66 -13.62 -21.44
N ALA A 471 -20.54 -12.89 -21.41
CA ALA A 471 -20.27 -11.81 -22.34
C ALA A 471 -20.28 -12.28 -23.80
N GLY A 472 -19.61 -13.40 -24.10
CA GLY A 472 -19.57 -13.99 -25.44
C GLY A 472 -20.93 -14.49 -25.90
N ALA A 473 -21.71 -15.13 -25.02
CA ALA A 473 -23.07 -15.58 -25.32
C ALA A 473 -24.00 -14.40 -25.63
N LEU A 474 -23.98 -13.35 -24.81
CA LEU A 474 -24.80 -12.16 -25.00
C LEU A 474 -24.40 -11.41 -26.28
N ALA A 475 -23.09 -11.17 -26.50
CA ALA A 475 -22.61 -10.49 -27.70
C ALA A 475 -23.00 -11.20 -29.01
N ARG A 476 -23.12 -12.54 -29.01
CA ARG A 476 -23.63 -13.29 -30.18
C ARG A 476 -25.09 -12.98 -30.52
N THR A 477 -25.89 -12.59 -29.53
CA THR A 477 -27.30 -12.23 -29.74
C THR A 477 -27.48 -10.80 -30.25
N LEU A 478 -26.48 -9.95 -30.09
CA LEU A 478 -26.51 -8.55 -30.53
C LEU A 478 -26.19 -8.43 -32.03
N ASP A 479 -26.69 -7.35 -32.64
CA ASP A 479 -26.36 -6.93 -34.00
C ASP A 479 -25.19 -5.93 -34.02
N ASP A 480 -24.23 -6.13 -33.11
CA ASP A 480 -22.97 -5.39 -33.06
C ASP A 480 -21.80 -6.35 -33.33
N PRO A 481 -21.37 -6.49 -34.60
CA PRO A 481 -20.26 -7.37 -34.95
C PRO A 481 -18.91 -6.87 -34.44
N VAL A 482 -18.76 -5.58 -34.11
CA VAL A 482 -17.52 -5.00 -33.58
C VAL A 482 -17.36 -5.36 -32.11
N LEU A 483 -18.44 -5.23 -31.33
CA LEU A 483 -18.45 -5.65 -29.93
C LEU A 483 -18.20 -7.17 -29.79
N LEU A 484 -18.83 -7.99 -30.63
CA LEU A 484 -18.57 -9.43 -30.66
C LEU A 484 -17.10 -9.73 -30.99
N ALA A 485 -16.50 -9.02 -31.95
CA ALA A 485 -15.08 -9.16 -32.25
C ALA A 485 -14.18 -8.74 -31.08
N ARG A 486 -14.51 -7.63 -30.38
CA ARG A 486 -13.76 -7.19 -29.19
C ARG A 486 -13.80 -8.26 -28.09
N VAL A 487 -14.98 -8.81 -27.78
CA VAL A 487 -15.12 -9.90 -26.80
C VAL A 487 -14.33 -11.14 -27.25
N ALA A 488 -14.43 -11.54 -28.52
CA ALA A 488 -13.70 -12.70 -29.04
C ALA A 488 -12.18 -12.53 -28.91
N LEU A 489 -11.66 -11.33 -29.16
CA LEU A 489 -10.24 -11.00 -29.03
C LEU A 489 -9.78 -11.04 -27.56
N ILE A 490 -10.58 -10.49 -26.63
CA ILE A 490 -10.29 -10.52 -25.18
C ILE A 490 -10.27 -11.96 -24.66
N VAL A 491 -11.30 -12.74 -24.97
CA VAL A 491 -11.39 -14.15 -24.54
C VAL A 491 -10.28 -15.01 -25.14
N ASN A 492 -9.93 -14.79 -26.42
CA ASN A 492 -8.83 -15.49 -27.07
C ASN A 492 -7.46 -15.11 -26.46
N ARG A 493 -7.29 -13.86 -26.02
CA ARG A 493 -6.08 -13.41 -25.30
C ARG A 493 -5.97 -14.08 -23.93
N ALA A 494 -7.01 -14.04 -23.10
CA ALA A 494 -7.01 -14.67 -21.77
C ALA A 494 -6.62 -16.17 -21.83
N ARG A 495 -6.99 -16.86 -22.92
CA ARG A 495 -6.62 -18.27 -23.17
C ARG A 495 -5.17 -18.53 -23.59
N GLN A 496 -4.41 -17.56 -24.09
CA GLN A 496 -3.00 -17.80 -24.46
C GLN A 496 -2.10 -17.98 -23.23
N VAL A 497 -2.66 -17.68 -22.06
CA VAL A 497 -2.02 -17.77 -20.76
C VAL A 497 -2.45 -19.06 -20.02
N GLU A 498 -3.70 -19.53 -20.21
CA GLU A 498 -4.22 -20.75 -19.56
C GLU A 498 -3.98 -22.07 -20.32
N THR A 499 -3.38 -23.05 -19.66
CA THR A 499 -3.58 -24.47 -19.99
C THR A 499 -4.88 -24.99 -19.39
N ALA A 500 -5.94 -24.99 -20.22
CA ALA A 500 -7.12 -25.86 -20.20
C ALA A 500 -8.45 -25.37 -19.54
N HIS A 501 -9.51 -25.52 -20.36
CA HIS A 501 -10.96 -25.55 -20.07
C HIS A 501 -11.66 -24.30 -19.48
N SER A 502 -12.18 -23.44 -20.36
CA SER A 502 -13.63 -23.31 -20.66
C SER A 502 -13.84 -22.23 -21.75
N ILE A 503 -14.91 -22.38 -22.55
CA ILE A 503 -15.20 -21.68 -23.83
C ILE A 503 -14.32 -22.14 -25.01
N ASP A 504 -14.96 -22.55 -26.11
CA ASP A 504 -14.30 -22.70 -27.42
C ASP A 504 -14.04 -21.30 -28.00
N ALA A 505 -13.02 -20.60 -27.50
CA ALA A 505 -12.64 -19.27 -27.98
C ALA A 505 -12.39 -19.25 -29.50
N ALA A 506 -11.98 -20.38 -30.07
CA ALA A 506 -11.84 -20.53 -31.52
C ALA A 506 -13.20 -20.48 -32.23
N GLU A 507 -14.26 -21.03 -31.64
CA GLU A 507 -15.63 -20.88 -32.15
C GLU A 507 -16.10 -19.43 -32.02
N LEU A 508 -15.86 -18.76 -30.89
CA LEU A 508 -16.24 -17.34 -30.71
C LEU A 508 -15.52 -16.42 -31.72
N VAL A 509 -14.23 -16.67 -31.99
CA VAL A 509 -13.46 -15.99 -33.05
C VAL A 509 -14.06 -16.25 -34.43
N ARG A 510 -14.44 -17.50 -34.74
CA ARG A 510 -15.09 -17.82 -36.03
C ARG A 510 -16.45 -17.14 -36.16
N ASP A 511 -17.22 -17.04 -35.09
CA ASP A 511 -18.51 -16.34 -35.09
C ASP A 511 -18.34 -14.85 -35.34
N ALA A 512 -17.41 -14.22 -34.62
CA ALA A 512 -17.05 -12.82 -34.83
C ALA A 512 -16.59 -12.57 -36.27
N TYR A 513 -15.74 -13.45 -36.81
CA TYR A 513 -15.24 -13.37 -38.17
C TYR A 513 -16.39 -13.45 -39.18
N ARG A 514 -17.31 -14.43 -39.02
CA ARG A 514 -18.49 -14.60 -39.88
C ARG A 514 -19.39 -13.38 -39.90
N LYS A 515 -19.62 -12.74 -38.75
CA LYS A 515 -20.47 -11.56 -38.66
C LYS A 515 -19.79 -10.29 -39.17
N LEU A 516 -18.50 -10.09 -38.90
CA LEU A 516 -17.80 -8.84 -39.19
C LEU A 516 -17.16 -8.80 -40.59
N ILE A 517 -16.66 -9.94 -41.07
CA ILE A 517 -15.87 -10.04 -42.31
C ILE A 517 -16.57 -10.91 -43.35
N GLY A 518 -17.13 -12.05 -42.94
CA GLY A 518 -17.80 -13.02 -43.80
C GLY A 518 -17.34 -14.46 -43.54
N GLU A 519 -17.71 -15.41 -44.40
CA GLU A 519 -17.35 -16.81 -44.18
C GLU A 519 -15.82 -17.03 -44.22
N PRO A 520 -15.22 -17.62 -43.15
CA PRO A 520 -13.79 -17.91 -43.12
C PRO A 520 -13.46 -19.04 -44.10
N ASP A 521 -12.25 -19.00 -44.66
CA ASP A 521 -11.72 -20.17 -45.37
C ASP A 521 -11.66 -21.37 -44.40
N ALA A 522 -12.16 -22.53 -44.83
CA ALA A 522 -12.17 -23.75 -44.04
C ALA A 522 -10.75 -24.19 -43.62
N ALA A 523 -9.71 -23.77 -44.35
CA ALA A 523 -8.30 -24.01 -44.02
C ALA A 523 -7.67 -22.94 -43.13
N ALA A 524 -8.36 -21.82 -42.84
CA ALA A 524 -7.79 -20.72 -42.06
C ALA A 524 -7.57 -21.11 -40.60
N SER A 525 -6.36 -20.85 -40.11
CA SER A 525 -6.04 -21.01 -38.68
C SER A 525 -6.72 -19.92 -37.84
N VAL A 526 -7.03 -20.22 -36.57
CA VAL A 526 -7.58 -19.24 -35.62
C VAL A 526 -6.72 -17.98 -35.54
N GLY A 527 -5.39 -18.12 -35.58
CA GLY A 527 -4.47 -16.98 -35.58
C GLY A 527 -4.61 -16.07 -36.82
N ALA A 528 -4.94 -16.63 -37.99
CA ALA A 528 -5.22 -15.83 -39.18
C ALA A 528 -6.54 -15.06 -39.03
N LEU A 529 -7.59 -15.71 -38.53
CA LEU A 529 -8.88 -15.07 -38.27
C LEU A 529 -8.76 -13.93 -37.25
N VAL A 530 -7.96 -14.13 -36.20
CA VAL A 530 -7.66 -13.09 -35.20
C VAL A 530 -6.96 -11.90 -35.85
N ALA A 531 -5.96 -12.12 -36.70
CA ALA A 531 -5.24 -11.03 -37.38
C ALA A 531 -6.16 -10.21 -38.30
N ASP A 532 -7.05 -10.86 -39.02
CA ASP A 532 -8.04 -10.20 -39.88
C ASP A 532 -9.07 -9.41 -39.05
N LEU A 533 -9.58 -9.98 -37.96
CA LEU A 533 -10.47 -9.29 -37.02
C LEU A 533 -9.82 -8.04 -36.41
N ILE A 534 -8.57 -8.13 -35.97
CA ILE A 534 -7.79 -6.99 -35.48
C ILE A 534 -7.66 -5.92 -36.58
N THR A 535 -7.43 -6.34 -37.82
CA THR A 535 -7.29 -5.42 -38.96
C THR A 535 -8.56 -4.63 -39.23
N VAL A 536 -9.70 -5.32 -39.25
CA VAL A 536 -11.00 -4.69 -39.51
C VAL A 536 -11.46 -3.83 -38.33
N THR A 537 -11.34 -4.33 -37.08
CA THR A 537 -11.70 -3.56 -35.88
C THR A 537 -10.87 -2.29 -35.74
N GLU A 538 -9.57 -2.33 -36.02
CA GLU A 538 -8.73 -1.13 -36.03
C GLU A 538 -9.19 -0.12 -37.10
N THR A 539 -9.48 -0.60 -38.31
CA THR A 539 -9.94 0.26 -39.42
C THR A 539 -11.25 0.96 -39.06
N ILE A 540 -12.16 0.25 -38.39
CA ILE A 540 -13.42 0.81 -37.90
C ILE A 540 -13.17 1.83 -36.81
N ALA A 541 -12.37 1.51 -35.79
CA ALA A 541 -12.04 2.43 -34.70
C ALA A 541 -11.40 3.73 -35.22
N ARG A 542 -10.47 3.62 -36.17
CA ARG A 542 -9.82 4.77 -36.80
C ARG A 542 -10.80 5.65 -37.57
N ARG A 543 -11.74 5.06 -38.33
CA ARG A 543 -12.79 5.81 -39.05
C ARG A 543 -13.80 6.45 -38.11
N GLY A 544 -14.13 5.76 -37.02
CA GLY A 544 -15.05 6.21 -35.99
C GLY A 544 -14.46 7.26 -35.04
N GLN A 545 -13.15 7.51 -35.10
CA GLN A 545 -12.42 8.34 -34.13
C GLN A 545 -12.61 7.88 -32.67
N ASP A 546 -12.72 6.57 -32.47
CA ASP A 546 -12.83 5.94 -31.15
C ASP A 546 -11.43 5.56 -30.66
N ASP A 547 -10.81 6.46 -29.89
CA ASP A 547 -9.44 6.28 -29.38
C ASP A 547 -9.35 5.11 -28.38
N GLU A 548 -10.42 4.75 -27.65
CA GLU A 548 -10.43 3.61 -26.73
C GLU A 548 -10.39 2.29 -27.52
N ALA A 549 -11.29 2.15 -28.50
CA ALA A 549 -11.31 0.98 -29.38
C ALA A 549 -10.02 0.89 -30.22
N LEU A 550 -9.47 2.03 -30.66
CA LEU A 550 -8.23 2.07 -31.44
C LEU A 550 -7.04 1.62 -30.58
N THR A 551 -6.95 2.08 -29.33
CA THR A 551 -5.91 1.65 -28.39
C THR A 551 -5.97 0.14 -28.20
N PHE A 552 -7.16 -0.42 -27.95
CA PHE A 552 -7.35 -1.87 -27.83
C PHE A 552 -6.87 -2.65 -29.06
N SER A 553 -7.27 -2.23 -30.26
CA SER A 553 -6.91 -2.91 -31.51
C SER A 553 -5.42 -2.79 -31.85
N LEU A 554 -4.81 -1.62 -31.63
CA LEU A 554 -3.37 -1.39 -31.86
C LEU A 554 -2.52 -2.25 -30.93
N TRP A 555 -2.93 -2.31 -29.66
CA TRP A 555 -2.43 -3.26 -28.70
C TRP A 555 -2.59 -4.65 -29.30
N ALA A 556 -3.79 -5.20 -29.48
CA ALA A 556 -3.99 -6.57 -30.04
C ALA A 556 -3.15 -6.89 -31.30
N ARG A 557 -2.95 -5.91 -32.20
CA ARG A 557 -2.03 -6.06 -33.34
C ARG A 557 -0.58 -6.24 -32.93
N HIS A 558 -0.08 -5.43 -31.99
CA HIS A 558 1.27 -5.56 -31.46
C HIS A 558 1.55 -6.98 -30.92
N ASP A 559 0.63 -7.58 -30.15
CA ASP A 559 0.77 -8.93 -29.55
C ASP A 559 0.98 -9.97 -30.63
N THR A 560 0.07 -9.94 -31.59
CA THR A 560 -0.01 -10.94 -32.64
C THR A 560 1.11 -10.75 -33.66
N THR A 561 1.71 -9.57 -33.74
CA THR A 561 2.80 -9.25 -34.66
C THR A 561 4.17 -9.73 -34.16
N TRP A 562 4.36 -10.02 -32.86
CA TRP A 562 5.68 -10.38 -32.31
C TRP A 562 6.38 -11.50 -33.08
N GLY A 563 7.69 -11.38 -33.32
CA GLY A 563 8.52 -12.36 -34.03
C GLY A 563 9.70 -11.72 -34.76
N LEU A 564 10.73 -12.51 -35.07
CA LEU A 564 11.90 -12.02 -35.80
C LEU A 564 11.48 -11.46 -37.17
N GLY A 565 12.01 -10.30 -37.55
CA GLY A 565 11.65 -9.59 -38.79
C GLY A 565 10.39 -8.74 -38.72
N THR A 566 9.74 -8.62 -37.57
CA THR A 566 8.54 -7.75 -37.42
C THR A 566 8.81 -6.45 -36.65
N ALA A 567 10.05 -6.23 -36.20
CA ALA A 567 10.42 -5.09 -35.37
C ALA A 567 10.05 -3.72 -35.95
N ALA A 568 10.21 -3.50 -37.26
CA ALA A 568 9.83 -2.24 -37.90
C ALA A 568 8.33 -1.96 -37.76
N ALA A 569 7.48 -2.98 -37.93
CA ALA A 569 6.05 -2.85 -37.73
C ALA A 569 5.72 -2.59 -36.25
N ARG A 570 6.36 -3.29 -35.31
CA ARG A 570 6.14 -3.09 -33.87
C ARG A 570 6.58 -1.70 -33.40
N ALA A 571 7.68 -1.18 -33.94
CA ALA A 571 8.13 0.19 -33.67
C ALA A 571 7.08 1.22 -34.15
N ALA A 572 6.49 1.02 -35.33
CA ALA A 572 5.42 1.90 -35.82
C ALA A 572 4.15 1.82 -34.95
N LEU A 573 3.73 0.61 -34.57
CA LEU A 573 2.56 0.39 -33.71
C LEU A 573 2.73 1.04 -32.33
N THR A 574 3.87 0.83 -31.67
CA THR A 574 4.16 1.43 -30.36
C THR A 574 4.25 2.96 -30.43
N ALA A 575 4.75 3.54 -31.53
CA ALA A 575 4.72 4.99 -31.72
C ALA A 575 3.29 5.54 -31.81
N GLU A 576 2.40 4.82 -32.49
CA GLU A 576 1.01 5.22 -32.63
C GLU A 576 0.23 5.05 -31.32
N ILE A 577 0.38 3.91 -30.63
CA ILE A 577 -0.22 3.68 -29.30
C ILE A 577 0.14 4.83 -28.37
N ARG A 578 1.41 5.25 -28.38
CA ARG A 578 1.90 6.38 -27.59
C ARG A 578 1.22 7.70 -27.95
N GLU A 579 0.94 7.95 -29.23
CA GLU A 579 0.23 9.15 -29.67
C GLU A 579 -1.24 9.14 -29.23
N VAL A 580 -1.92 8.00 -29.36
CA VAL A 580 -3.30 7.83 -28.88
C VAL A 580 -3.37 8.04 -27.37
N ALA A 581 -2.46 7.42 -26.62
CA ALA A 581 -2.37 7.53 -25.17
C ALA A 581 -2.16 8.98 -24.69
N ARG A 582 -1.31 9.76 -25.37
CA ARG A 582 -1.15 11.19 -25.07
C ARG A 582 -2.42 12.01 -25.30
N ARG A 583 -3.20 11.67 -26.33
CA ARG A 583 -4.45 12.37 -26.65
C ARG A 583 -5.55 12.05 -25.64
N THR A 584 -5.59 10.82 -25.12
CA THR A 584 -6.55 10.38 -24.10
C THR A 584 -6.12 10.69 -22.67
N GLY A 585 -4.87 11.14 -22.46
CA GLY A 585 -4.31 11.37 -21.12
C GLY A 585 -3.91 10.08 -20.40
N ASP A 586 -3.83 8.96 -21.11
CA ASP A 586 -3.41 7.67 -20.58
C ASP A 586 -1.88 7.62 -20.47
N ARG A 587 -1.37 8.02 -19.30
CA ARG A 587 0.07 8.08 -19.05
C ARG A 587 0.71 6.70 -19.01
N GLU A 588 0.02 5.68 -18.54
CA GLU A 588 0.61 4.35 -18.39
C GLU A 588 0.76 3.63 -19.73
N THR A 589 -0.25 3.68 -20.59
CA THR A 589 -0.14 3.18 -21.97
C THR A 589 1.00 3.88 -22.70
N GLU A 590 1.21 5.18 -22.46
CA GLU A 590 2.34 5.91 -23.01
C GLU A 590 3.70 5.32 -22.58
N LEU A 591 3.85 4.97 -21.30
CA LEU A 591 5.07 4.39 -20.73
C LEU A 591 5.34 2.99 -21.28
N TRP A 592 4.34 2.12 -21.30
CA TRP A 592 4.49 0.75 -21.83
C TRP A 592 4.81 0.73 -23.31
N ALA A 593 4.14 1.59 -24.09
CA ALA A 593 4.48 1.76 -25.50
C ALA A 593 5.92 2.26 -25.69
N THR A 594 6.43 3.09 -24.77
CA THR A 594 7.83 3.55 -24.79
C THR A 594 8.81 2.41 -24.44
N SER A 595 8.49 1.55 -23.46
CA SER A 595 9.29 0.36 -23.15
C SER A 595 9.37 -0.59 -24.36
N LEU A 596 8.24 -1.02 -24.89
CA LEU A 596 8.23 -1.98 -26.01
C LEU A 596 8.83 -1.41 -27.31
N ARG A 597 8.85 -0.07 -27.45
CA ARG A 597 9.51 0.59 -28.57
C ARG A 597 11.03 0.49 -28.51
N TRP A 598 11.67 0.63 -27.34
CA TRP A 598 13.12 0.47 -27.26
C TRP A 598 13.53 -0.96 -27.65
N VAL A 599 12.73 -1.96 -27.28
CA VAL A 599 12.95 -3.36 -27.64
C VAL A 599 12.93 -3.55 -29.16
N ALA A 600 11.93 -2.96 -29.84
CA ALA A 600 11.84 -3.02 -31.30
C ALA A 600 13.01 -2.30 -32.00
N LEU A 601 13.47 -1.16 -31.47
CA LEU A 601 14.64 -0.45 -32.01
C LEU A 601 15.94 -1.25 -31.81
N LEU A 602 16.10 -1.92 -30.67
CA LEU A 602 17.23 -2.81 -30.43
C LEU A 602 17.25 -3.97 -31.45
N GLU A 603 16.10 -4.59 -31.70
CA GLU A 603 15.96 -5.66 -32.71
C GLU A 603 16.37 -5.19 -34.12
N LEU A 604 16.07 -3.95 -34.48
CA LEU A 604 16.47 -3.33 -35.76
C LEU A 604 17.96 -2.95 -35.83
N GLY A 605 18.70 -3.06 -34.73
CA GLY A 605 20.08 -2.58 -34.67
C GLY A 605 20.21 -1.06 -34.71
N ASP A 606 19.16 -0.33 -34.29
CA ASP A 606 19.07 1.13 -34.29
C ASP A 606 19.57 1.72 -32.95
N PRO A 607 20.63 2.57 -32.94
CA PRO A 607 21.18 3.15 -31.71
C PRO A 607 20.21 4.07 -30.94
N HIS A 608 19.13 4.57 -31.55
CA HIS A 608 18.12 5.39 -30.87
C HIS A 608 17.35 4.61 -29.78
N PHE A 609 17.47 3.28 -29.72
CA PHE A 609 16.91 2.50 -28.61
C PHE A 609 17.37 3.02 -27.25
N ASN A 610 18.61 3.53 -27.13
CA ASN A 610 19.13 4.07 -25.87
C ASN A 610 18.37 5.32 -25.41
N GLU A 611 17.92 6.17 -26.34
CA GLU A 611 17.15 7.38 -26.03
C GLU A 611 15.74 7.02 -25.57
N GLU A 612 15.09 6.07 -26.25
CA GLU A 612 13.77 5.57 -25.86
C GLU A 612 13.82 4.82 -24.51
N PHE A 613 14.83 3.97 -24.29
CA PHE A 613 15.08 3.31 -23.00
C PHE A 613 15.32 4.33 -21.88
N ALA A 614 16.17 5.33 -22.11
CA ALA A 614 16.39 6.39 -21.12
C ALA A 614 15.12 7.22 -20.88
N THR A 615 14.30 7.44 -21.91
CA THR A 615 13.01 8.12 -21.76
C THR A 615 12.08 7.32 -20.86
N PHE A 616 11.98 6.01 -21.08
CA PHE A 616 11.20 5.11 -20.23
C PHE A 616 11.69 5.16 -18.78
N VAL A 617 12.96 4.84 -18.51
CA VAL A 617 13.50 4.75 -17.14
C VAL A 617 13.42 6.09 -16.38
N ASN A 618 13.50 7.23 -17.07
CA ASN A 618 13.43 8.55 -16.43
C ASN A 618 12.00 9.14 -16.37
N ALA A 619 11.00 8.41 -16.86
CA ALA A 619 9.66 8.95 -17.04
C ALA A 619 8.90 9.16 -15.72
N ASP A 620 9.34 8.53 -14.64
CA ASP A 620 8.77 8.67 -13.31
C ASP A 620 9.67 9.50 -12.38
N ARG A 621 9.40 10.80 -12.34
CA ARG A 621 10.04 11.74 -11.40
C ARG A 621 9.31 11.85 -10.05
N HIS A 622 8.16 11.19 -9.89
CA HIS A 622 7.27 11.40 -8.74
C HIS A 622 6.91 10.11 -7.98
N GLY A 623 7.31 8.93 -8.45
CA GLY A 623 7.13 7.65 -7.76
C GLY A 623 5.70 7.11 -7.86
N ASP A 624 4.91 7.58 -8.82
CA ASP A 624 3.46 7.41 -8.81
C ASP A 624 3.00 6.05 -9.39
N ILE A 625 3.88 5.26 -10.04
CA ILE A 625 3.50 4.00 -10.72
C ILE A 625 4.45 2.85 -10.33
N THR A 626 4.04 2.04 -9.35
CA THR A 626 4.83 0.92 -8.80
C THR A 626 5.32 -0.07 -9.88
N ARG A 627 4.45 -0.43 -10.83
CA ARG A 627 4.78 -1.37 -11.92
C ARG A 627 5.83 -0.82 -12.89
N HIS A 628 5.82 0.50 -13.12
CA HIS A 628 6.84 1.16 -13.92
C HIS A 628 8.21 1.06 -13.26
N GLY A 629 8.31 1.25 -11.94
CA GLY A 629 9.57 1.10 -11.20
C GLY A 629 10.18 -0.30 -11.35
N MET A 630 9.35 -1.34 -11.25
CA MET A 630 9.78 -2.74 -11.45
C MET A 630 10.23 -3.00 -12.90
N ALA A 631 9.40 -2.62 -13.89
CA ALA A 631 9.75 -2.79 -15.30
C ALA A 631 11.02 -2.01 -15.69
N ALA A 632 11.17 -0.78 -15.19
CA ALA A 632 12.37 0.03 -15.39
C ALA A 632 13.61 -0.60 -14.74
N ALA A 633 13.48 -1.24 -13.56
CA ALA A 633 14.57 -1.98 -12.93
C ALA A 633 14.97 -3.20 -13.78
N ILE A 634 14.01 -4.00 -14.25
CA ILE A 634 14.26 -5.16 -15.11
C ILE A 634 14.93 -4.75 -16.42
N ASP A 635 14.37 -3.77 -17.14
CA ASP A 635 14.93 -3.25 -18.39
C ASP A 635 16.34 -2.68 -18.15
N SER A 636 16.56 -2.00 -17.03
CA SER A 636 17.89 -1.50 -16.65
C SER A 636 18.88 -2.64 -16.40
N GLY A 637 18.47 -3.72 -15.75
CA GLY A 637 19.30 -4.90 -15.54
C GLY A 637 19.67 -5.59 -16.86
N ILE A 638 18.71 -5.72 -17.79
CA ILE A 638 18.93 -6.27 -19.14
C ILE A 638 19.96 -5.43 -19.88
N ILE A 639 19.78 -4.10 -19.92
CA ILE A 639 20.70 -3.19 -20.64
C ILE A 639 22.08 -3.12 -19.96
N ALA A 640 22.16 -3.21 -18.63
CA ALA A 640 23.43 -3.31 -17.91
C ALA A 640 24.18 -4.61 -18.28
N ALA A 641 23.51 -5.76 -18.26
CA ALA A 641 24.09 -7.04 -18.69
C ALA A 641 24.53 -7.01 -20.16
N PHE A 642 23.70 -6.43 -21.04
CA PHE A 642 24.01 -6.19 -22.46
C PHE A 642 25.28 -5.34 -22.65
N ARG A 643 25.45 -4.31 -21.81
CA ARG A 643 26.66 -3.47 -21.80
C ARG A 643 27.85 -4.12 -21.08
N GLY A 644 27.67 -5.24 -20.38
CA GLY A 644 28.72 -5.93 -19.61
C GLY A 644 28.95 -5.37 -18.20
N ASP A 645 28.03 -4.53 -17.71
CA ASP A 645 28.04 -4.01 -16.34
C ASP A 645 27.30 -4.99 -15.41
N PHE A 646 27.85 -6.20 -15.25
CA PHE A 646 27.15 -7.31 -14.58
C PHE A 646 26.83 -7.07 -13.10
N ALA A 647 27.64 -6.27 -12.40
CA ALA A 647 27.36 -5.90 -11.01
C ALA A 647 26.11 -5.01 -10.90
N GLU A 648 25.98 -4.03 -11.79
CA GLU A 648 24.76 -3.20 -11.87
C GLU A 648 23.57 -4.06 -12.29
N ALA A 649 23.75 -4.99 -13.23
CA ALA A 649 22.68 -5.93 -13.60
C ALA A 649 22.19 -6.75 -12.39
N ASP A 650 23.10 -7.28 -11.57
CA ASP A 650 22.77 -8.02 -10.35
C ASP A 650 22.01 -7.15 -9.34
N GLU A 651 22.45 -5.89 -9.12
CA GLU A 651 21.77 -4.92 -8.25
C GLU A 651 20.34 -4.62 -8.73
N ARG A 652 20.14 -4.46 -10.03
CA ARG A 652 18.82 -4.21 -10.61
C ARG A 652 17.92 -5.42 -10.58
N PHE A 653 18.48 -6.62 -10.74
CA PHE A 653 17.74 -7.88 -10.70
C PHE A 653 17.41 -8.36 -9.28
N VAL A 654 17.77 -7.62 -8.22
CA VAL A 654 17.31 -7.92 -6.85
C VAL A 654 15.78 -7.98 -6.78
N VAL A 655 15.09 -7.12 -7.54
CA VAL A 655 13.61 -7.10 -7.62
C VAL A 655 13.01 -8.41 -8.18
N LEU A 656 13.81 -9.24 -8.88
CA LEU A 656 13.36 -10.55 -9.37
C LEU A 656 13.25 -11.59 -8.23
N GLY A 657 13.85 -11.32 -7.06
CA GLY A 657 13.65 -12.14 -5.85
C GLY A 657 12.18 -12.17 -5.44
N ASP A 658 11.49 -11.04 -5.61
CA ASP A 658 10.07 -10.87 -5.27
C ASP A 658 9.14 -11.57 -6.28
N LEU A 659 9.61 -11.82 -7.51
CA LEU A 659 8.87 -12.53 -8.57
C LEU A 659 8.97 -14.08 -8.47
N SER A 660 9.74 -14.61 -7.51
CA SER A 660 9.96 -16.05 -7.33
C SER A 660 8.93 -16.70 -6.39
N ASP A 661 7.98 -15.90 -5.88
CA ASP A 661 6.86 -16.34 -5.03
C ASP A 661 5.79 -17.02 -5.91
N PRO A 662 5.20 -18.18 -5.52
CA PRO A 662 4.25 -18.99 -6.30
C PRO A 662 3.17 -18.24 -7.07
N GLY A 663 2.80 -17.03 -6.65
CA GLY A 663 1.78 -16.23 -7.32
C GLY A 663 2.18 -15.46 -8.58
N HIS A 664 3.42 -15.56 -9.02
CA HIS A 664 3.88 -15.03 -10.31
C HIS A 664 4.08 -16.13 -11.37
N ALA A 665 3.61 -17.37 -11.13
CA ALA A 665 4.01 -18.59 -11.86
C ALA A 665 4.04 -18.50 -13.40
N GLU A 666 3.18 -17.69 -14.03
CA GLU A 666 3.06 -17.63 -15.49
C GLU A 666 4.19 -16.83 -16.18
N PHE A 667 4.84 -15.90 -15.46
CA PHE A 667 6.06 -15.19 -15.91
C PHE A 667 7.20 -15.22 -14.87
N GLY A 668 7.05 -15.90 -13.73
CA GLY A 668 8.12 -16.13 -12.76
C GLY A 668 9.32 -16.84 -13.39
N PHE A 669 9.05 -17.64 -14.43
CA PHE A 669 10.07 -18.20 -15.31
C PHE A 669 10.99 -17.13 -15.94
N MET A 670 10.52 -15.90 -16.13
CA MET A 670 11.30 -14.79 -16.67
C MET A 670 12.41 -14.35 -15.72
N GLY A 671 12.16 -14.38 -14.40
CA GLY A 671 13.18 -14.12 -13.39
C GLY A 671 14.32 -15.14 -13.51
N HIS A 672 13.97 -16.42 -13.65
CA HIS A 672 14.92 -17.49 -13.93
C HIS A 672 15.62 -17.31 -15.28
N HIS A 673 14.91 -16.87 -16.31
CA HIS A 673 15.47 -16.58 -17.63
C HIS A 673 16.56 -15.53 -17.58
N LEU A 674 16.30 -14.39 -16.91
CA LEU A 674 17.23 -13.28 -16.80
C LEU A 674 18.50 -13.68 -16.04
N ARG A 675 18.34 -14.44 -14.94
CA ARG A 675 19.48 -15.03 -14.20
C ARG A 675 20.29 -15.98 -15.09
N TRP A 676 19.62 -16.87 -15.82
CA TRP A 676 20.25 -17.82 -16.75
C TRP A 676 21.02 -17.09 -17.87
N SER A 677 20.37 -16.14 -18.56
CA SER A 677 20.96 -15.39 -19.67
C SER A 677 22.21 -14.62 -19.23
N ARG A 678 22.16 -14.00 -18.05
CA ARG A 678 23.29 -13.33 -17.41
C ARG A 678 24.45 -14.31 -17.10
N LEU A 679 24.16 -15.48 -16.53
CA LEU A 679 25.17 -16.51 -16.24
C LEU A 679 25.88 -16.99 -17.53
N LEU A 680 25.12 -17.15 -18.62
CA LEU A 680 25.65 -17.51 -19.94
C LEU A 680 26.61 -16.44 -20.49
N LEU A 681 26.28 -15.16 -20.34
CA LEU A 681 27.15 -14.06 -20.76
C LEU A 681 28.48 -13.99 -19.99
N GLN A 682 28.57 -14.59 -18.80
CA GLN A 682 29.81 -14.70 -18.02
C GLN A 682 30.52 -16.05 -18.16
N GLY A 683 29.89 -17.02 -18.82
CA GLY A 683 30.41 -18.39 -18.93
C GLY A 683 30.33 -19.18 -17.63
N ARG A 684 29.46 -18.78 -16.70
CA ARG A 684 29.23 -19.44 -15.41
C ARG A 684 28.30 -20.64 -15.56
N PHE A 685 28.69 -21.56 -16.43
CA PHE A 685 27.84 -22.68 -16.86
C PHE A 685 27.48 -23.64 -15.73
N ALA A 686 28.37 -23.87 -14.76
CA ALA A 686 28.08 -24.75 -13.62
C ALA A 686 26.92 -24.22 -12.76
N GLU A 687 26.87 -22.90 -12.56
CA GLU A 687 25.77 -22.26 -11.84
C GLU A 687 24.50 -22.18 -12.67
N ALA A 688 24.63 -22.07 -14.00
CA ALA A 688 23.49 -22.20 -14.90
C ALA A 688 22.90 -23.63 -14.85
N ASP A 689 23.75 -24.67 -14.78
CA ASP A 689 23.31 -26.05 -14.60
C ASP A 689 22.59 -26.22 -13.25
N THR A 690 23.14 -25.68 -12.15
CA THR A 690 22.49 -25.70 -10.82
C THR A 690 21.13 -25.01 -10.86
N LEU A 691 21.05 -23.81 -11.44
CA LEU A 691 19.79 -23.10 -11.62
C LEU A 691 18.80 -23.95 -12.41
N LEU A 692 19.22 -24.56 -13.52
CA LEU A 692 18.33 -25.38 -14.34
C LEU A 692 17.92 -26.68 -13.64
N ASP A 693 18.76 -27.28 -12.79
CA ASP A 693 18.44 -28.51 -12.04
C ASP A 693 17.44 -28.27 -10.90
N GLU A 694 17.39 -27.05 -10.37
CA GLU A 694 16.41 -26.63 -9.35
C GLU A 694 15.03 -26.30 -9.95
N LEU A 695 14.93 -26.06 -11.26
CA LEU A 695 13.66 -25.75 -11.94
C LEU A 695 12.82 -27.00 -12.23
N THR A 696 11.55 -26.94 -11.89
CA THR A 696 10.53 -27.87 -12.36
C THR A 696 9.91 -27.41 -13.70
N PRO A 697 9.23 -28.29 -14.46
CA PRO A 697 8.48 -27.88 -15.65
C PRO A 697 7.37 -26.85 -15.38
N VAL A 698 6.95 -26.69 -14.12
CA VAL A 698 6.00 -25.66 -13.68
C VAL A 698 6.72 -24.32 -13.50
N ASP A 699 7.98 -24.32 -13.07
CA ASP A 699 8.77 -23.10 -12.84
C ASP A 699 9.32 -22.50 -14.14
N TYR A 700 9.56 -23.32 -15.16
CA TYR A 700 10.02 -22.86 -16.47
C TYR A 700 9.55 -23.76 -17.64
N PRO A 701 8.67 -23.28 -18.53
CA PRO A 701 8.00 -24.12 -19.53
C PRO A 701 8.91 -24.59 -20.68
N TYR A 702 10.09 -23.97 -20.86
CA TYR A 702 11.02 -24.28 -21.95
C TYR A 702 12.40 -24.76 -21.46
N GLN A 703 12.46 -25.51 -20.36
CA GLN A 703 13.73 -25.87 -19.69
C GLN A 703 14.70 -26.62 -20.61
N GLU A 704 14.19 -27.53 -21.45
CA GLU A 704 14.99 -28.28 -22.43
C GLU A 704 15.70 -27.36 -23.45
N LEU A 705 15.06 -26.25 -23.83
CA LEU A 705 15.64 -25.23 -24.71
C LEU A 705 16.87 -24.59 -24.05
N LEU A 706 16.75 -24.23 -22.76
CA LEU A 706 17.86 -23.63 -22.01
C LEU A 706 19.01 -24.60 -21.77
N ARG A 707 18.72 -25.87 -21.46
CA ARG A 707 19.73 -26.93 -21.29
C ARG A 707 20.54 -27.13 -22.56
N ALA A 708 19.86 -27.21 -23.71
CA ALA A 708 20.52 -27.40 -25.00
C ALA A 708 21.40 -26.20 -25.40
N ILE A 709 20.94 -24.96 -25.16
CA ILE A 709 21.75 -23.75 -25.40
C ILE A 709 22.95 -23.70 -24.45
N THR A 710 22.77 -24.05 -23.18
CA THR A 710 23.86 -24.07 -22.18
C THR A 710 24.96 -25.06 -22.59
N ALA A 711 24.58 -26.26 -23.06
CA ALA A 711 25.52 -27.23 -23.61
C ALA A 711 26.27 -26.67 -24.82
N ALA A 712 25.58 -26.04 -25.76
CA ALA A 712 26.19 -25.43 -26.94
C ALA A 712 27.19 -24.31 -26.57
N GLU A 713 26.82 -23.41 -25.67
CA GLU A 713 27.66 -22.29 -25.25
C GLU A 713 28.96 -22.72 -24.54
N ARG A 714 28.89 -23.82 -23.77
CA ARG A 714 30.02 -24.50 -23.11
C ARG A 714 30.94 -25.25 -24.10
N GLY A 715 30.44 -25.58 -25.28
CA GLY A 715 31.16 -26.39 -26.28
C GLY A 715 30.86 -27.89 -26.23
N ASP A 716 29.82 -28.32 -25.51
CA ASP A 716 29.30 -29.70 -25.57
C ASP A 716 28.32 -29.83 -26.75
N GLY A 717 28.90 -29.93 -27.95
CA GLY A 717 28.14 -30.02 -29.20
C GLY A 717 27.31 -31.30 -29.31
N GLU A 718 27.78 -32.41 -28.74
CA GLU A 718 27.06 -33.70 -28.79
C GLU A 718 25.75 -33.62 -28.00
N THR A 719 25.79 -33.08 -26.77
CA THR A 719 24.58 -32.88 -25.97
C THR A 719 23.63 -31.87 -26.61
N ALA A 720 24.15 -30.76 -27.14
CA ALA A 720 23.32 -29.75 -27.80
C ALA A 720 22.56 -30.33 -29.00
N VAL A 721 23.22 -31.11 -29.86
CA VAL A 721 22.60 -31.77 -31.02
C VAL A 721 21.56 -32.80 -30.57
N ARG A 722 21.88 -33.64 -29.56
CA ARG A 722 20.96 -34.65 -29.03
C ARG A 722 19.68 -34.03 -28.47
N LEU A 723 19.79 -33.00 -27.65
CA LEU A 723 18.62 -32.32 -27.06
C LEU A 723 17.79 -31.60 -28.13
N THR A 724 18.44 -30.93 -29.08
CA THR A 724 17.75 -30.25 -30.20
C THR A 724 16.94 -31.26 -31.03
N ALA A 725 17.52 -32.40 -31.38
CA ALA A 725 16.82 -33.46 -32.11
C ALA A 725 15.62 -34.02 -31.31
N GLY A 726 15.73 -34.11 -29.98
CA GLY A 726 14.62 -34.48 -29.11
C GLY A 726 13.45 -33.48 -29.16
N ILE A 727 13.75 -32.18 -29.13
CA ILE A 727 12.76 -31.10 -29.26
C ILE A 727 12.07 -31.16 -30.63
N GLU A 728 12.84 -31.34 -31.72
CA GLU A 728 12.28 -31.46 -33.08
C GLU A 728 11.39 -32.71 -33.22
N ALA A 729 11.79 -33.84 -32.64
CA ALA A 729 11.02 -35.08 -32.65
C ALA A 729 9.70 -34.97 -31.88
N ALA A 730 9.66 -34.15 -30.82
CA ALA A 730 8.44 -33.87 -30.07
C ALA A 730 7.47 -32.92 -30.81
N ALA A 731 7.86 -32.37 -31.97
CA ALA A 731 7.07 -31.45 -32.78
C ALA A 731 6.53 -30.23 -31.99
N ILE A 732 7.31 -29.78 -31.00
CA ILE A 732 6.95 -28.65 -30.14
C ILE A 732 6.89 -27.37 -30.99
N ARG A 733 5.77 -26.65 -30.92
CA ARG A 733 5.64 -25.32 -31.51
C ARG A 733 5.77 -24.27 -30.42
N TYR A 734 6.84 -23.49 -30.48
CA TYR A 734 7.06 -22.38 -29.58
C TYR A 734 6.20 -21.17 -29.95
N PRO A 735 5.66 -20.43 -28.96
CA PRO A 735 5.03 -19.14 -29.20
C PRO A 735 5.97 -18.16 -29.89
N ARG A 736 5.40 -17.19 -30.63
CA ARG A 736 6.22 -16.24 -31.41
C ARG A 736 7.26 -15.48 -30.58
N PRO A 737 6.98 -15.03 -29.33
CA PRO A 737 7.99 -14.40 -28.47
C PRO A 737 9.18 -15.29 -28.11
N VAL A 738 9.04 -16.61 -28.17
CA VAL A 738 10.07 -17.60 -27.83
C VAL A 738 10.83 -18.08 -29.07
N SER A 739 10.21 -17.94 -30.25
CA SER A 739 10.76 -18.44 -31.52
C SER A 739 12.20 -18.00 -31.85
N PRO A 740 12.69 -16.78 -31.50
CA PRO A 740 14.09 -16.42 -31.77
C PRO A 740 15.09 -17.26 -30.97
N ILE A 741 14.76 -17.65 -29.73
CA ILE A 741 15.61 -18.53 -28.89
C ILE A 741 15.71 -19.92 -29.54
N TRP A 742 14.60 -20.40 -30.10
CA TRP A 742 14.59 -21.66 -30.86
C TRP A 742 15.45 -21.58 -32.13
N LEU A 743 15.37 -20.48 -32.89
CA LEU A 743 16.22 -20.27 -34.07
C LEU A 743 17.71 -20.20 -33.72
N ARG A 744 18.06 -19.55 -32.59
CA ARG A 744 19.42 -19.57 -32.03
C ARG A 744 19.90 -21.00 -31.77
N LEU A 745 19.12 -21.81 -31.05
CA LEU A 745 19.51 -23.19 -30.75
C LEU A 745 19.73 -24.01 -32.02
N ARG A 746 18.84 -23.89 -33.02
CA ARG A 746 19.00 -24.60 -34.30
C ARG A 746 20.29 -24.20 -35.03
N ALA A 747 20.65 -22.91 -35.02
CA ALA A 747 21.91 -22.45 -35.59
C ALA A 747 23.13 -23.03 -34.84
N GLN A 748 23.08 -23.08 -33.51
CA GLN A 748 24.13 -23.67 -32.69
C GLN A 748 24.28 -25.17 -32.92
N ALA A 749 23.17 -25.93 -32.95
CA ALA A 749 23.18 -27.37 -33.20
C ALA A 749 23.63 -27.71 -34.63
N ALA A 750 23.22 -26.91 -35.62
CA ALA A 750 23.71 -27.05 -36.98
C ALA A 750 25.23 -26.84 -37.06
N ALA A 751 25.74 -25.79 -36.41
CA ALA A 751 27.17 -25.51 -36.38
C ALA A 751 27.97 -26.59 -35.63
N ALA A 752 27.43 -27.10 -34.51
CA ALA A 752 28.08 -28.14 -33.72
C ALA A 752 28.13 -29.51 -34.43
N SER A 753 27.08 -29.85 -35.20
CA SER A 753 27.05 -31.09 -35.98
C SER A 753 27.84 -31.00 -37.29
N ALA A 754 28.02 -29.79 -37.83
CA ALA A 754 28.50 -29.53 -39.18
C ALA A 754 27.72 -30.31 -40.27
N ASP A 755 26.47 -30.69 -39.98
CA ASP A 755 25.60 -31.36 -40.94
C ASP A 755 25.18 -30.34 -42.02
N PRO A 756 25.46 -30.61 -43.32
CA PRO A 756 25.14 -29.66 -44.39
C PRO A 756 23.65 -29.31 -44.48
N GLN A 757 22.76 -30.28 -44.28
CA GLN A 757 21.31 -30.05 -44.38
C GLN A 757 20.80 -29.19 -43.22
N LEU A 758 21.25 -29.47 -42.00
CA LEU A 758 20.88 -28.66 -40.84
C LEU A 758 21.45 -27.23 -40.95
N CYS A 759 22.68 -27.10 -41.43
CA CYS A 759 23.31 -25.79 -41.68
C CYS A 759 22.57 -24.99 -42.76
N ASP A 760 22.20 -25.62 -43.88
CA ASP A 760 21.47 -24.95 -44.96
C ASP A 760 20.07 -24.53 -44.50
N ALA A 761 19.38 -25.38 -43.74
CA ALA A 761 18.07 -25.07 -43.16
C ALA A 761 18.13 -23.92 -42.15
N ALA A 762 19.10 -23.94 -41.23
CA ALA A 762 19.30 -22.87 -40.26
C ALA A 762 19.70 -21.55 -40.94
N ARG A 763 20.57 -21.61 -41.95
CA ARG A 763 20.96 -20.44 -42.75
C ARG A 763 19.77 -19.85 -43.51
N ALA A 764 18.94 -20.69 -44.14
CA ALA A 764 17.76 -20.23 -44.88
C ALA A 764 16.75 -19.53 -43.96
N ALA A 765 16.60 -19.99 -42.72
CA ALA A 765 15.72 -19.35 -41.73
C ALA A 765 16.26 -17.99 -41.23
N LEU A 766 17.58 -17.79 -41.18
CA LEU A 766 18.20 -16.59 -40.62
C LEU A 766 18.62 -15.55 -41.67
N ALA A 767 18.92 -15.96 -42.90
CA ALA A 767 19.41 -15.07 -43.94
C ALA A 767 18.49 -13.87 -44.26
N PRO A 768 17.14 -13.98 -44.21
CA PRO A 768 16.25 -12.84 -44.42
C PRO A 768 16.41 -11.72 -43.36
N HIS A 769 16.98 -12.04 -42.21
CA HIS A 769 17.07 -11.15 -41.03
C HIS A 769 18.49 -10.62 -40.80
N ARG A 770 19.34 -10.59 -41.84
CA ARG A 770 20.67 -9.98 -41.75
C ARG A 770 20.58 -8.52 -41.33
N GLY A 771 21.49 -8.10 -40.44
CA GLY A 771 21.49 -6.75 -39.85
C GLY A 771 20.60 -6.60 -38.61
N GLU A 772 19.65 -7.51 -38.36
CA GLU A 772 18.79 -7.51 -37.18
C GLU A 772 19.44 -8.23 -35.99
N TRP A 773 18.82 -8.10 -34.81
CA TRP A 773 19.19 -8.79 -33.58
C TRP A 773 18.16 -9.84 -33.20
N MET A 774 18.60 -10.94 -32.59
CA MET A 774 17.70 -11.90 -31.98
C MET A 774 17.27 -11.39 -30.61
N VAL A 775 16.03 -10.93 -30.52
CA VAL A 775 15.41 -10.49 -29.27
C VAL A 775 14.15 -11.31 -29.03
N ALA A 776 14.04 -11.91 -27.85
CA ALA A 776 12.92 -12.76 -27.48
C ALA A 776 12.34 -12.32 -26.13
N LEU A 777 11.20 -12.93 -25.78
CA LEU A 777 10.55 -12.74 -24.48
C LEU A 777 10.34 -11.25 -24.14
N PHE A 778 9.81 -10.49 -25.11
CA PHE A 778 9.51 -9.07 -24.93
C PHE A 778 10.72 -8.18 -24.58
N GLY A 779 11.94 -8.63 -24.90
CA GLY A 779 13.18 -7.91 -24.58
C GLY A 779 13.99 -8.55 -23.44
N CYS A 780 13.43 -9.53 -22.74
CA CYS A 780 14.10 -10.22 -21.63
C CYS A 780 15.23 -11.16 -22.09
N ASP A 781 15.26 -11.53 -23.37
CA ASP A 781 16.42 -12.23 -23.96
C ASP A 781 16.97 -11.44 -25.14
N VAL A 782 18.25 -11.06 -25.02
CA VAL A 782 19.02 -10.43 -26.10
C VAL A 782 20.10 -11.41 -26.56
N SER A 783 19.71 -12.26 -27.51
CA SER A 783 20.50 -13.36 -28.08
C SER A 783 21.47 -12.92 -29.20
N GLY A 784 21.79 -11.63 -29.30
CA GLY A 784 22.86 -11.14 -30.17
C GLY A 784 22.47 -10.91 -31.64
N PRO A 785 23.42 -10.41 -32.47
CA PRO A 785 23.16 -10.12 -33.88
C PRO A 785 22.88 -11.39 -34.69
N VAL A 786 21.91 -11.37 -35.60
CA VAL A 786 21.64 -12.50 -36.51
C VAL A 786 22.88 -12.87 -37.34
N ASP A 787 23.68 -11.88 -37.74
CA ASP A 787 24.93 -12.09 -38.47
C ASP A 787 25.95 -12.93 -37.70
N HIS A 788 25.92 -12.94 -36.35
CA HIS A 788 26.79 -13.80 -35.55
C HIS A 788 26.45 -15.28 -35.77
N TRP A 789 25.17 -15.61 -35.73
CA TRP A 789 24.68 -16.98 -35.89
C TRP A 789 24.84 -17.48 -37.32
N LEU A 790 24.63 -16.61 -38.31
CA LEU A 790 24.94 -16.91 -39.71
C LEU A 790 26.44 -17.18 -39.92
N ALA A 791 27.31 -16.37 -39.31
CA ALA A 791 28.76 -16.56 -39.38
C ALA A 791 29.22 -17.86 -38.71
N LEU A 792 28.56 -18.26 -37.62
CA LEU A 792 28.81 -19.53 -36.94
C LEU A 792 28.51 -20.73 -37.85
N ILE A 793 27.39 -20.69 -38.57
CA ILE A 793 27.01 -21.71 -39.57
C ILE A 793 28.01 -21.71 -40.74
N ASP A 794 28.39 -20.53 -41.23
CA ASP A 794 29.36 -20.40 -42.32
C ASP A 794 30.73 -20.97 -41.94
N ALA A 795 31.19 -20.74 -40.70
CA ALA A 795 32.43 -21.31 -40.19
C ALA A 795 32.37 -22.85 -40.10
N ALA A 796 31.23 -23.42 -39.66
CA ALA A 796 31.05 -24.87 -39.59
C ALA A 796 31.09 -25.55 -40.97
N GLN A 797 30.61 -24.86 -42.01
CA GLN A 797 30.72 -25.30 -43.40
C GLN A 797 32.04 -24.88 -44.08
N GLN A 798 33.00 -24.32 -43.33
CA GLN A 798 34.30 -23.84 -43.83
C GLN A 798 34.18 -22.76 -44.92
N ARG A 799 33.07 -22.02 -44.94
CA ARG A 799 32.87 -20.82 -45.78
C ARG A 799 33.52 -19.62 -45.09
N TRP A 800 34.85 -19.68 -44.96
CA TRP A 800 35.62 -18.78 -44.10
C TRP A 800 35.46 -17.30 -44.43
N ASP A 801 35.40 -16.92 -45.71
CA ASP A 801 35.23 -15.52 -46.10
C ASP A 801 33.84 -14.98 -45.71
N ASP A 802 32.78 -15.79 -45.86
CA ASP A 802 31.43 -15.45 -45.40
C ASP A 802 31.39 -15.35 -43.87
N ALA A 803 32.05 -16.27 -43.17
CA ALA A 803 32.14 -16.26 -41.71
C ALA A 803 32.88 -15.03 -41.18
N ILE A 804 34.01 -14.66 -41.80
CA ILE A 804 34.77 -13.44 -41.47
C ILE A 804 33.90 -12.20 -41.70
N ALA A 805 33.21 -12.11 -42.83
CA ALA A 805 32.32 -11.00 -43.13
C ALA A 805 31.17 -10.91 -42.11
N GLY A 806 30.54 -12.03 -41.78
CA GLY A 806 29.44 -12.09 -40.81
C GLY A 806 29.88 -11.73 -39.38
N PHE A 807 31.00 -12.27 -38.88
CA PHE A 807 31.51 -11.89 -37.56
C PHE A 807 31.97 -10.43 -37.51
N THR A 808 32.51 -9.90 -38.61
CA THR A 808 32.85 -8.48 -38.72
C THR A 808 31.61 -7.59 -38.66
N ALA A 809 30.55 -7.96 -39.38
CA ALA A 809 29.26 -7.25 -39.35
C ALA A 809 28.61 -7.33 -37.95
N ALA A 810 28.61 -8.51 -37.32
CA ALA A 810 28.10 -8.72 -35.97
C ALA A 810 28.85 -7.85 -34.95
N ARG A 811 30.19 -7.81 -35.02
CA ARG A 811 31.02 -6.92 -34.19
C ARG A 811 30.66 -5.46 -34.41
N ALA A 812 30.60 -5.00 -35.66
CA ALA A 812 30.28 -3.60 -35.97
C ALA A 812 28.87 -3.20 -35.48
N SER A 813 27.91 -4.12 -35.57
CA SER A 813 26.56 -3.94 -35.02
C SER A 813 26.58 -3.82 -33.49
N ALA A 814 27.28 -4.73 -32.81
CA ALA A 814 27.45 -4.70 -31.37
C ALA A 814 28.15 -3.42 -30.88
N ASP A 815 29.23 -3.01 -31.54
CA ASP A 815 29.97 -1.78 -31.22
C ASP A 815 29.08 -0.53 -31.38
N ARG A 816 28.26 -0.49 -32.46
CA ARG A 816 27.31 0.62 -32.71
C ARG A 816 26.26 0.76 -31.62
N LEU A 817 25.76 -0.35 -31.08
CA LEU A 817 24.75 -0.35 -30.02
C LEU A 817 25.33 -0.23 -28.60
N GLY A 818 26.66 -0.27 -28.44
CA GLY A 818 27.31 -0.32 -27.13
C GLY A 818 27.26 -1.69 -26.44
N ALA A 819 26.98 -2.75 -27.19
CA ALA A 819 26.88 -4.13 -26.71
C ALA A 819 28.27 -4.75 -26.50
N ARG A 820 28.99 -4.36 -25.44
CA ARG A 820 30.38 -4.80 -25.21
C ARG A 820 30.51 -6.32 -25.14
N THR A 821 29.54 -7.01 -24.53
CA THR A 821 29.53 -8.47 -24.40
C THR A 821 29.45 -9.15 -25.78
N TRP A 822 28.49 -8.76 -26.61
CA TRP A 822 28.32 -9.30 -27.96
C TRP A 822 29.44 -8.91 -28.93
N SER A 823 30.06 -7.75 -28.75
CA SER A 823 31.26 -7.36 -29.50
C SER A 823 32.41 -8.34 -29.26
N LEU A 824 32.68 -8.70 -28.00
CA LEU A 824 33.72 -9.67 -27.65
C LEU A 824 33.40 -11.09 -28.14
N ILE A 825 32.14 -11.50 -28.06
CA ILE A 825 31.68 -12.80 -28.59
C ILE A 825 31.89 -12.87 -30.11
N ALA A 826 31.52 -11.83 -30.86
CA ALA A 826 31.73 -11.77 -32.31
C ALA A 826 33.23 -11.73 -32.67
N ARG A 827 34.05 -11.02 -31.89
CA ARG A 827 35.51 -10.99 -32.09
C ARG A 827 36.16 -12.34 -31.85
N ALA A 828 35.68 -13.12 -30.87
CA ALA A 828 36.17 -14.48 -30.66
C ALA A 828 35.87 -15.38 -31.87
N GLY A 829 34.64 -15.29 -32.40
CA GLY A 829 34.28 -15.96 -33.66
C GLY A 829 35.17 -15.53 -34.83
N LEU A 830 35.45 -14.23 -34.97
CA LEU A 830 36.32 -13.69 -36.00
C LEU A 830 37.77 -14.20 -35.89
N VAL A 831 38.33 -14.30 -34.67
CA VAL A 831 39.65 -14.90 -34.44
C VAL A 831 39.67 -16.35 -34.93
N ASN A 832 38.64 -17.14 -34.59
CA ASN A 832 38.55 -18.53 -34.99
C ASN A 832 38.37 -18.70 -36.51
N ALA A 833 37.58 -17.84 -37.15
CA ALA A 833 37.40 -17.85 -38.60
C ALA A 833 38.69 -17.46 -39.37
N LEU A 834 39.42 -16.44 -38.90
CA LEU A 834 40.73 -16.07 -39.46
C LEU A 834 41.76 -17.19 -39.28
N ALA A 835 41.76 -17.86 -38.11
CA ALA A 835 42.62 -19.01 -37.85
C ALA A 835 42.30 -20.18 -38.81
N GLY A 836 41.02 -20.47 -39.01
CA GLY A 836 40.54 -21.52 -39.93
C GLY A 836 40.88 -21.24 -41.40
N ARG A 837 40.88 -19.97 -41.81
CA ARG A 837 41.27 -19.56 -43.17
C ARG A 837 42.78 -19.72 -43.43
N GLY A 838 43.60 -19.37 -42.44
CA GLY A 838 45.05 -19.63 -42.45
C GLY A 838 45.86 -18.89 -43.54
N GLN A 839 45.41 -17.72 -44.02
CA GLN A 839 46.17 -16.96 -45.04
C GLN A 839 47.35 -16.17 -44.40
N PRO A 840 48.47 -15.96 -45.12
CA PRO A 840 49.64 -15.25 -44.58
C PRO A 840 49.35 -13.82 -44.08
N GLY A 841 48.36 -13.14 -44.67
CA GLY A 841 47.93 -11.80 -44.25
C GLY A 841 47.14 -11.76 -42.94
N ASP A 842 46.69 -12.91 -42.43
CA ASP A 842 45.81 -12.99 -41.26
C ASP A 842 46.58 -12.99 -39.93
N ALA A 843 47.85 -13.41 -39.94
CA ALA A 843 48.62 -13.64 -38.71
C ALA A 843 48.73 -12.40 -37.81
N ALA A 844 49.03 -11.23 -38.39
CA ALA A 844 49.14 -9.98 -37.64
C ALA A 844 47.78 -9.51 -37.09
N THR A 845 46.73 -9.57 -37.91
CA THR A 845 45.36 -9.20 -37.54
C THR A 845 44.81 -10.11 -36.45
N LEU A 846 45.04 -11.43 -36.57
CA LEU A 846 44.65 -12.45 -35.61
C LEU A 846 45.32 -12.23 -34.26
N ALA A 847 46.64 -12.03 -34.24
CA ALA A 847 47.40 -11.82 -32.99
C ALA A 847 46.91 -10.56 -32.25
N ALA A 848 46.75 -9.44 -32.96
CA ALA A 848 46.26 -8.19 -32.37
C ALA A 848 44.80 -8.31 -31.88
N LEU A 849 43.93 -8.93 -32.67
CA LEU A 849 42.53 -9.12 -32.31
C LEU A 849 42.39 -10.06 -31.10
N ARG A 850 43.13 -11.16 -31.07
CA ARG A 850 43.14 -12.10 -29.94
C ARG A 850 43.60 -11.43 -28.66
N ALA A 851 44.75 -10.74 -28.68
CA ALA A 851 45.31 -10.09 -27.49
C ALA A 851 44.34 -9.06 -26.89
N THR A 852 43.77 -8.19 -27.73
CA THR A 852 42.80 -7.18 -27.28
C THR A 852 41.48 -7.79 -26.80
N THR A 853 41.02 -8.89 -27.40
CA THR A 853 39.77 -9.55 -27.01
C THR A 853 39.94 -10.28 -25.67
N VAL A 854 41.07 -10.97 -25.46
CA VAL A 854 41.41 -11.62 -24.19
C VAL A 854 41.49 -10.61 -23.06
N GLN A 855 42.19 -9.48 -23.27
CA GLN A 855 42.32 -8.44 -22.24
C GLN A 855 40.94 -7.89 -21.80
N GLN A 856 40.07 -7.58 -22.75
CA GLN A 856 38.77 -7.01 -22.46
C GLN A 856 37.78 -8.05 -21.90
N ALA A 857 37.80 -9.29 -22.40
CA ALA A 857 36.98 -10.37 -21.85
C ALA A 857 37.37 -10.71 -20.40
N ALA A 858 38.67 -10.70 -20.08
CA ALA A 858 39.14 -10.87 -18.71
C ALA A 858 38.67 -9.74 -17.80
N ALA A 859 38.72 -8.48 -18.27
CA ALA A 859 38.24 -7.33 -17.51
C ALA A 859 36.73 -7.38 -17.20
N LEU A 860 35.91 -7.94 -18.11
CA LEU A 860 34.47 -8.11 -17.92
C LEU A 860 34.08 -9.44 -17.24
N GLY A 861 35.05 -10.33 -16.96
CA GLY A 861 34.76 -11.65 -16.37
C GLY A 861 34.07 -12.63 -17.31
N MET A 862 34.24 -12.50 -18.64
CA MET A 862 33.62 -13.36 -19.65
C MET A 862 34.46 -14.62 -19.91
N THR A 863 34.34 -15.61 -19.03
CA THR A 863 35.18 -16.83 -19.05
C THR A 863 35.00 -17.69 -20.29
N GLN A 864 33.79 -17.75 -20.85
CA GLN A 864 33.48 -18.47 -22.08
C GLN A 864 34.20 -17.90 -23.31
N VAL A 865 34.42 -16.58 -23.36
CA VAL A 865 35.20 -15.95 -24.45
C VAL A 865 36.67 -16.32 -24.32
N LEU A 866 37.20 -16.34 -23.10
CA LEU A 866 38.57 -16.76 -22.83
C LEU A 866 38.79 -18.23 -23.19
N HIS A 867 37.84 -19.11 -22.85
CA HIS A 867 37.90 -20.53 -23.20
C HIS A 867 37.90 -20.75 -24.72
N ARG A 868 37.03 -20.04 -25.46
CA ARG A 868 36.99 -20.10 -26.95
C ARG A 868 38.27 -19.61 -27.61
N LEU A 869 39.03 -18.76 -26.93
CA LEU A 869 40.29 -18.20 -27.39
C LEU A 869 41.51 -18.89 -26.78
N ALA A 870 41.35 -19.97 -26.02
CA ALA A 870 42.48 -20.76 -25.58
C ALA A 870 43.13 -21.44 -26.80
N GLU A 871 44.46 -21.43 -26.88
CA GLU A 871 45.17 -22.29 -27.83
C GLU A 871 44.95 -23.75 -27.42
N PRO A 872 44.66 -24.66 -28.37
CA PRO A 872 44.69 -26.09 -28.04
C PRO A 872 46.08 -26.40 -27.48
N ALA A 873 46.13 -27.05 -26.32
CA ALA A 873 47.39 -27.56 -25.79
C ALA A 873 48.08 -28.37 -26.89
N PRO A 874 49.42 -28.26 -27.07
CA PRO A 874 50.12 -29.10 -28.03
C PRO A 874 49.83 -30.55 -27.64
N THR A 875 49.00 -31.22 -28.45
CA THR A 875 48.76 -32.64 -28.32
C THR A 875 50.07 -33.32 -28.64
N ASP A 876 50.70 -33.90 -27.61
CA ASP A 876 51.77 -34.87 -27.80
C ASP A 876 51.29 -35.90 -28.83
N ALA A 877 52.12 -36.08 -29.86
CA ALA A 877 51.86 -36.98 -30.96
C ALA A 877 51.57 -38.39 -30.44
N VAL A 878 50.30 -38.80 -30.48
CA VAL A 878 49.91 -40.21 -30.40
C VAL A 878 49.62 -40.66 -31.82
N GLU A 879 50.41 -41.63 -32.27
CA GLU A 879 50.35 -42.26 -33.59
C GLU A 879 48.95 -42.82 -33.93
N PRO A 880 48.56 -42.84 -35.21
CA PRO A 880 47.24 -43.26 -35.64
C PRO A 880 47.12 -44.79 -35.65
N THR A 881 46.37 -45.37 -34.72
CA THR A 881 45.84 -46.73 -34.87
C THR A 881 44.54 -46.71 -35.68
N THR A 882 44.68 -47.09 -36.94
CA THR A 882 43.61 -47.57 -37.81
C THR A 882 42.84 -48.72 -37.18
N THR A 883 41.53 -48.57 -36.98
CA THR A 883 40.58 -49.68 -37.08
C THR A 883 39.24 -49.23 -37.61
N ALA A 884 38.74 -50.03 -38.55
CA ALA A 884 37.71 -49.70 -39.51
C ALA A 884 36.30 -49.62 -38.90
N ARG A 885 35.51 -48.72 -39.51
CA ARG A 885 34.05 -48.75 -39.50
C ARG A 885 33.55 -50.14 -39.95
N GLN A 886 32.72 -50.78 -39.14
CA GLN A 886 31.76 -51.77 -39.61
C GLN A 886 30.35 -51.27 -39.37
N ALA A 887 29.65 -51.06 -40.49
CA ALA A 887 28.22 -50.87 -40.57
C ALA A 887 27.50 -52.19 -40.26
N VAL A 888 26.40 -52.11 -39.52
CA VAL A 888 25.34 -53.14 -39.56
C VAL A 888 24.00 -52.43 -39.71
N ALA A 889 23.35 -52.74 -40.83
CA ALA A 889 22.00 -52.33 -41.20
C ALA A 889 20.95 -53.32 -40.60
N PRO A 890 19.65 -52.98 -40.65
CA PRO A 890 18.64 -53.39 -39.68
C PRO A 890 17.88 -54.68 -40.06
N GLY A 891 17.24 -55.33 -39.08
CA GLY A 891 16.21 -56.31 -39.39
C GLY A 891 15.70 -57.21 -38.25
N GLN A 892 14.46 -56.93 -37.83
CA GLN A 892 13.38 -57.87 -37.47
C GLN A 892 13.33 -58.53 -36.08
N GLY A 893 12.23 -58.24 -35.37
CA GLY A 893 11.22 -59.29 -35.13
C GLY A 893 10.86 -59.70 -33.69
N VAL A 894 9.95 -58.94 -33.06
CA VAL A 894 8.77 -59.37 -32.27
C VAL A 894 8.89 -60.56 -31.27
N ALA A 895 8.63 -60.30 -29.97
CA ALA A 895 7.60 -61.01 -29.18
C ALA A 895 7.39 -60.39 -27.78
N ARG A 896 6.13 -60.07 -27.48
CA ARG A 896 5.57 -59.70 -26.17
C ARG A 896 4.99 -60.94 -25.48
N ALA A 897 5.04 -60.94 -24.13
CA ALA A 897 4.21 -61.66 -23.12
C ALA A 897 5.10 -62.42 -22.11
N ALA A 898 4.84 -62.48 -20.79
CA ALA A 898 3.93 -61.81 -19.87
C ALA A 898 4.38 -62.16 -18.41
N ALA A 899 4.03 -61.28 -17.46
CA ALA A 899 3.67 -61.51 -16.05
C ALA A 899 4.55 -62.38 -15.10
N ALA A 900 5.05 -61.74 -14.04
CA ALA A 900 5.06 -62.28 -12.67
C ALA A 900 5.04 -61.11 -11.66
N GLY A 901 4.15 -61.19 -10.67
CA GLY A 901 3.74 -60.11 -9.77
C GLY A 901 4.66 -59.79 -8.58
N PRO A 902 4.22 -58.87 -7.69
CA PRO A 902 5.06 -58.17 -6.73
C PRO A 902 5.20 -58.91 -5.40
N GLY A 903 6.42 -58.89 -4.84
CA GLY A 903 6.74 -59.35 -3.49
C GLY A 903 6.50 -58.26 -2.45
N GLN A 904 5.90 -58.68 -1.33
CA GLN A 904 5.36 -57.89 -0.23
C GLN A 904 6.31 -57.95 1.00
N LEU A 905 6.09 -57.02 1.96
CA LEU A 905 6.47 -56.98 3.39
C LEU A 905 7.67 -56.08 3.77
N ALA A 906 7.45 -54.98 4.51
CA ALA A 906 7.21 -54.97 5.98
C ALA A 906 7.25 -53.53 6.57
N ALA A 907 6.38 -53.28 7.56
CA ALA A 907 6.37 -52.14 8.50
C ALA A 907 5.92 -52.70 9.89
N PRO A 908 5.72 -51.90 10.96
CA PRO A 908 6.70 -51.23 11.84
C PRO A 908 6.49 -51.50 13.36
N GLY A 909 7.32 -50.91 14.23
CA GLY A 909 7.02 -50.60 15.66
C GLY A 909 8.17 -50.88 16.67
N PRO A 910 8.10 -50.44 17.95
CA PRO A 910 7.25 -49.41 18.57
C PRO A 910 7.98 -48.43 19.56
N SER A 911 7.17 -47.55 20.17
CA SER A 911 7.37 -46.44 21.13
C SER A 911 7.83 -46.77 22.57
N VAL A 912 8.48 -45.81 23.27
CA VAL A 912 8.33 -45.47 24.72
C VAL A 912 8.76 -44.00 24.99
N GLY A 913 8.02 -43.25 25.82
CA GLY A 913 8.47 -42.06 26.58
C GLY A 913 7.99 -42.16 28.05
N PRO A 914 7.89 -41.09 28.87
CA PRO A 914 8.74 -39.91 29.11
C PRO A 914 9.19 -39.80 30.61
N ASP A 915 10.06 -38.84 31.00
CA ASP A 915 10.05 -38.28 32.37
C ASP A 915 10.87 -36.98 32.54
N ASN A 916 10.62 -36.31 33.67
CA ASN A 916 10.61 -34.86 33.95
C ASN A 916 11.85 -34.34 34.74
N ALA A 917 11.96 -33.00 34.87
CA ALA A 917 12.63 -32.19 35.91
C ALA A 917 14.04 -31.55 35.69
N ALA A 918 14.09 -30.21 35.91
CA ALA A 918 15.26 -29.37 36.26
C ALA A 918 15.36 -29.22 37.82
N PRO A 919 16.17 -28.34 38.49
CA PRO A 919 17.21 -27.34 38.07
C PRO A 919 18.47 -27.21 38.99
N GLY A 920 19.43 -26.29 38.72
CA GLY A 920 20.25 -25.63 39.78
C GLY A 920 21.74 -25.24 39.54
N GLN A 921 21.98 -23.93 39.31
CA GLN A 921 23.08 -22.98 39.69
C GLN A 921 24.55 -23.40 40.03
N VAL A 922 25.56 -22.59 39.60
CA VAL A 922 26.39 -21.59 40.37
C VAL A 922 27.76 -21.27 39.68
N PHE A 923 28.14 -19.98 39.80
CA PHE A 923 29.28 -19.14 39.36
C PHE A 923 30.75 -19.51 39.72
N ALA A 924 31.71 -18.90 38.99
CA ALA A 924 32.94 -18.16 39.42
C ALA A 924 33.91 -18.00 38.21
N SER A 925 34.80 -17.00 37.99
CA SER A 925 35.46 -15.96 38.80
C SER A 925 36.47 -15.14 37.96
N GLY A 926 36.72 -13.86 38.33
CA GLY A 926 38.10 -13.31 38.39
C GLY A 926 38.35 -11.82 37.98
N PRO A 927 39.36 -11.13 38.59
CA PRO A 927 39.25 -9.74 39.07
C PRO A 927 40.39 -8.76 38.65
N ALA A 928 40.30 -7.49 39.07
CA ALA A 928 41.41 -6.59 39.45
C ALA A 928 40.86 -5.27 40.05
N THR A 929 41.50 -4.40 40.83
CA THR A 929 42.54 -4.39 41.89
C THR A 929 42.52 -2.94 42.45
N LEU A 930 42.76 -2.73 43.75
CA LEU A 930 42.65 -1.46 44.49
C LEU A 930 43.89 -0.53 44.40
N VAL A 931 43.69 0.79 44.55
CA VAL A 931 44.69 1.79 45.00
C VAL A 931 44.04 2.75 46.04
N ALA A 932 44.80 3.16 47.08
CA ALA A 932 44.38 4.02 48.21
C ALA A 932 45.29 5.30 48.31
N PRO A 933 45.15 6.22 49.31
CA PRO A 933 44.35 7.48 49.28
C PRO A 933 45.16 8.79 49.58
N ALA A 934 44.63 10.00 49.26
CA ALA A 934 44.72 11.28 50.04
C ALA A 934 44.38 12.59 49.27
N SER A 935 43.33 13.32 49.73
CA SER A 935 43.20 14.78 49.99
C SER A 935 41.73 15.23 49.82
N GLU A 936 41.10 15.70 50.90
CA GLU A 936 39.70 16.18 50.91
C GLU A 936 39.59 17.57 50.25
N GLY A 937 39.72 17.63 48.92
CA GLY A 937 39.38 18.82 48.14
C GLY A 937 37.87 18.91 47.89
N TYR A 938 37.27 20.09 48.03
CA TYR A 938 35.91 20.38 47.59
C TYR A 938 35.97 21.37 46.42
N GLU A 939 35.69 20.92 45.20
CA GLU A 939 35.82 21.73 43.97
C GLU A 939 34.52 21.69 43.16
N PHE A 940 34.07 22.82 42.64
CA PHE A 940 32.90 22.91 41.75
C PHE A 940 33.21 23.94 40.66
N ARG A 941 34.13 23.58 39.77
CA ARG A 941 34.72 24.48 38.79
C ARG A 941 34.43 24.02 37.37
N ARG A 942 34.22 24.98 36.48
CA ARG A 942 34.12 24.72 35.03
C ARG A 942 35.51 24.70 34.40
N ASP A 943 35.82 23.62 33.67
CA ASP A 943 37.02 23.49 32.85
C ASP A 943 36.60 23.26 31.39
N GLY A 944 36.54 24.34 30.61
CA GLY A 944 36.09 24.31 29.21
C GLY A 944 34.63 23.84 29.05
N PRO A 945 34.36 22.80 28.24
CA PRO A 945 33.00 22.27 28.01
C PRO A 945 32.51 21.33 29.13
N VAL A 946 33.32 21.08 30.17
CA VAL A 946 33.00 20.16 31.27
C VAL A 946 33.15 20.85 32.63
N TRP A 947 32.43 20.36 33.64
CA TRP A 947 32.53 20.75 35.03
C TRP A 947 33.29 19.68 35.81
N GLN A 948 34.32 20.08 36.54
CA GLN A 948 35.04 19.23 37.49
C GLN A 948 34.45 19.43 38.88
N LEU A 949 33.82 18.38 39.41
CA LEU A 949 33.14 18.39 40.70
C LEU A 949 33.85 17.43 41.65
N THR A 950 34.44 17.96 42.71
CA THR A 950 35.13 17.19 43.74
C THR A 950 34.41 17.34 45.07
N TYR A 951 34.01 16.23 45.69
CA TYR A 951 33.40 16.24 47.03
C TYR A 951 33.75 14.95 47.78
N ALA A 952 34.25 15.09 49.02
CA ALA A 952 34.70 13.97 49.86
C ALA A 952 35.75 13.07 49.16
N GLY A 953 36.68 13.67 48.42
CA GLY A 953 37.77 12.97 47.73
C GLY A 953 37.40 12.28 46.41
N VAL A 954 36.13 12.35 45.97
CA VAL A 954 35.67 11.83 44.67
C VAL A 954 35.61 12.97 43.67
N VAL A 955 36.25 12.80 42.50
CA VAL A 955 36.22 13.77 41.38
C VAL A 955 35.34 13.22 40.26
N VAL A 956 34.41 14.04 39.77
CA VAL A 956 33.53 13.70 38.63
C VAL A 956 33.53 14.83 37.61
N HIS A 957 33.61 14.47 36.35
CA HIS A 957 33.48 15.39 35.23
C HIS A 957 32.08 15.29 34.62
N LEU A 958 31.39 16.42 34.49
CA LEU A 958 30.06 16.50 33.87
C LEU A 958 30.07 17.44 32.66
N PRO A 959 29.38 17.10 31.56
CA PRO A 959 29.13 18.06 30.49
C PRO A 959 28.43 19.32 31.00
N ASP A 960 28.71 20.47 30.37
CA ASP A 960 28.08 21.73 30.72
C ASP A 960 26.54 21.66 30.67
N ALA A 961 25.87 22.13 31.72
CA ALA A 961 24.42 22.11 31.84
C ALA A 961 23.93 23.30 32.67
N LYS A 962 22.82 23.92 32.26
CA LYS A 962 22.28 25.14 32.92
C LYS A 962 22.09 24.98 34.43
N GLY A 963 21.64 23.82 34.91
CA GLY A 963 21.48 23.59 36.35
C GLY A 963 22.80 23.46 37.13
N LEU A 964 23.93 23.19 36.48
CA LEU A 964 25.26 23.28 37.11
C LEU A 964 25.69 24.73 37.30
N HIS A 965 25.32 25.63 36.38
CA HIS A 965 25.49 27.08 36.57
C HIS A 965 24.63 27.62 37.70
N ASP A 966 23.35 27.20 37.75
CA ASP A 966 22.43 27.58 38.84
C ASP A 966 23.00 27.14 40.21
N LEU A 967 23.51 25.90 40.30
CA LEU A 967 24.15 25.38 41.51
C LEU A 967 25.45 26.11 41.84
N HIS A 968 26.32 26.37 40.86
CA HIS A 968 27.57 27.12 41.08
C HIS A 968 27.30 28.55 41.59
N LEU A 969 26.29 29.25 41.06
CA LEU A 969 25.91 30.57 41.56
C LEU A 969 25.41 30.50 43.01
N LEU A 970 24.58 29.51 43.34
CA LEU A 970 24.12 29.29 44.71
C LEU A 970 25.26 28.92 45.67
N LEU A 971 26.20 28.08 45.22
CA LEU A 971 27.41 27.71 45.98
C LEU A 971 28.34 28.91 46.21
N SER A 972 28.37 29.88 45.28
CA SER A 972 29.17 31.12 45.41
C SER A 972 28.60 32.12 46.42
N ARG A 973 27.32 31.98 46.79
CA ARG A 973 26.61 32.86 47.73
C ARG A 973 25.94 32.04 48.86
N PRO A 974 26.70 31.28 49.67
CA PRO A 974 26.12 30.43 50.70
C PRO A 974 25.30 31.27 51.70
N GLY A 975 24.08 30.82 52.01
CA GLY A 975 23.14 31.48 52.93
C GLY A 975 22.31 32.62 52.33
N SER A 976 22.53 33.01 51.07
CA SER A 976 21.79 34.11 50.41
C SER A 976 20.58 33.61 49.60
N ASP A 977 19.45 34.32 49.66
CA ASP A 977 18.30 34.04 48.80
C ASP A 977 18.51 34.64 47.40
N VAL A 978 18.57 33.78 46.38
CA VAL A 978 18.65 34.19 44.98
C VAL A 978 17.29 33.99 44.30
N PRO A 979 16.62 35.02 43.78
CA PRO A 979 15.34 34.88 43.08
C PRO A 979 15.42 33.92 41.89
N ALA A 980 14.40 33.06 41.69
CA ALA A 980 14.39 32.12 40.57
C ALA A 980 14.38 32.82 39.19
N VAL A 981 13.88 34.06 39.13
CA VAL A 981 13.95 34.91 37.93
C VAL A 981 15.37 35.41 37.63
N GLU A 982 16.23 35.58 38.64
CA GLU A 982 17.66 35.92 38.49
C GLU A 982 18.46 34.70 38.03
N LEU A 983 18.15 33.50 38.54
CA LEU A 983 18.77 32.25 38.06
C LEU A 983 18.36 31.92 36.61
N LEU A 984 17.14 32.28 36.21
CA LEU A 984 16.66 32.05 34.84
C LEU A 984 17.37 32.97 33.81
N ASP A 985 17.72 34.20 34.22
CA ASP A 985 18.39 35.20 33.39
C ASP A 985 19.34 36.10 34.24
N PRO A 986 20.56 35.63 34.54
CA PRO A 986 21.49 36.34 35.43
C PRO A 986 22.07 37.64 34.84
N ALA A 987 21.77 37.97 33.58
CA ALA A 987 22.14 39.23 32.95
C ALA A 987 21.10 40.35 33.16
N ALA A 988 19.91 40.03 33.70
CA ALA A 988 18.86 41.00 33.96
C ALA A 988 19.20 41.86 35.20
N GLY A 989 19.34 43.18 35.00
CA GLY A 989 19.64 44.12 36.09
C GLY A 989 18.55 44.18 37.18
N PRO A 990 18.88 44.64 38.39
CA PRO A 990 18.00 44.58 39.56
C PRO A 990 16.66 45.33 39.41
N GLU A 991 16.59 46.34 38.54
CA GLU A 991 15.35 47.11 38.27
C GLU A 991 14.31 46.32 37.45
N LEU A 992 14.74 45.49 36.49
CA LEU A 992 13.85 44.66 35.66
C LEU A 992 13.25 43.49 36.45
N VAL A 993 14.01 42.97 37.42
CA VAL A 993 13.57 41.93 38.37
C VAL A 993 12.50 42.45 39.33
N ALA A 994 12.57 43.74 39.70
CA ALA A 994 11.56 44.39 40.54
C ALA A 994 10.24 44.65 39.79
N ALA A 995 10.30 45.09 38.53
CA ALA A 995 9.11 45.32 37.70
C ALA A 995 8.30 44.04 37.45
N ARG A 996 8.97 42.90 37.26
CA ARG A 996 8.33 41.58 37.06
C ARG A 996 7.66 40.99 38.31
N ARG A 997 7.80 41.64 39.48
CA ARG A 997 7.16 41.21 40.75
C ARG A 997 5.80 41.85 41.04
N MET A 998 5.44 42.97 40.40
CA MET A 998 4.28 43.78 40.79
C MET A 998 3.26 43.99 39.66
N GLY A 999 2.40 42.99 39.38
CA GLY A 999 1.26 43.18 38.48
C GLY A 999 0.08 42.28 38.84
N ALA A 1000 -0.92 42.84 39.54
CA ALA A 1000 -2.21 42.19 39.78
C ALA A 1000 -3.33 43.23 39.74
N ASP A 1001 -4.21 43.16 38.72
CA ASP A 1001 -5.65 43.44 38.83
C ASP A 1001 -6.44 42.87 37.62
N PRO A 1002 -7.73 42.50 37.78
CA PRO A 1002 -8.53 41.80 36.76
C PRO A 1002 -9.23 42.75 35.77
N VAL A 1003 -9.27 42.35 34.49
CA VAL A 1003 -10.02 43.03 33.41
C VAL A 1003 -11.38 42.31 33.23
N LEU A 1004 -12.47 43.05 33.53
CA LEU A 1004 -13.92 42.79 33.33
C LEU A 1004 -14.68 41.90 34.36
N ASP A 1005 -15.78 42.46 34.87
CA ASP A 1005 -16.72 41.88 35.84
C ASP A 1005 -17.95 41.19 35.20
N ASP A 1006 -18.81 40.59 36.02
CA ASP A 1006 -19.96 39.80 35.56
C ASP A 1006 -21.16 40.66 35.08
N GLU A 1007 -21.19 41.95 35.42
CA GLU A 1007 -22.22 42.89 34.95
C GLU A 1007 -21.99 43.28 33.48
N ALA A 1008 -20.72 43.43 33.07
CA ALA A 1008 -20.35 43.64 31.68
C ALA A 1008 -20.80 42.46 30.79
N LYS A 1009 -20.59 41.21 31.21
CA LYS A 1009 -20.98 40.01 30.44
C LYS A 1009 -22.49 39.91 30.20
N ALA A 1010 -23.30 40.30 31.19
CA ALA A 1010 -24.76 40.31 31.06
C ALA A 1010 -25.26 41.42 30.10
N ARG A 1011 -24.51 42.52 29.97
CA ARG A 1011 -24.83 43.61 29.03
C ARG A 1011 -24.53 43.23 27.58
N TYR A 1012 -23.42 42.54 27.33
CA TYR A 1012 -23.07 42.04 25.99
C TYR A 1012 -24.06 40.99 25.47
N ARG A 1013 -24.53 40.04 26.31
CA ARG A 1013 -25.53 39.04 25.90
C ARG A 1013 -26.87 39.66 25.49
N ARG A 1014 -27.33 40.68 26.22
CA ARG A 1014 -28.55 41.43 25.86
C ARG A 1014 -28.38 42.20 24.56
N HIS A 1015 -27.18 42.72 24.30
CA HIS A 1015 -26.89 43.42 23.06
C HIS A 1015 -26.89 42.49 21.84
N LEU A 1016 -26.31 41.30 21.97
CA LEU A 1016 -26.32 40.28 20.92
C LEU A 1016 -27.74 39.80 20.58
N GLY A 1017 -28.59 39.57 21.59
CA GLY A 1017 -30.00 39.20 21.36
C GLY A 1017 -30.79 40.30 20.62
N ARG A 1018 -30.53 41.58 20.92
CA ARG A 1018 -31.15 42.71 20.20
C ARG A 1018 -30.69 42.78 18.74
N LEU A 1019 -29.40 42.53 18.48
CA LEU A 1019 -28.88 42.49 17.11
C LEU A 1019 -29.49 41.33 16.31
N ASP A 1020 -29.65 40.14 16.91
CA ASP A 1020 -30.31 38.99 16.29
C ASP A 1020 -31.75 39.35 15.84
N GLU A 1021 -32.54 40.00 16.72
CA GLU A 1021 -33.90 40.44 16.40
C GLU A 1021 -33.96 41.57 15.34
N GLU A 1022 -32.92 42.41 15.25
CA GLU A 1022 -32.83 43.47 14.23
C GLU A 1022 -32.39 42.91 12.87
N ILE A 1023 -31.53 41.89 12.86
CA ILE A 1023 -31.11 41.15 11.66
C ILE A 1023 -32.30 40.38 11.07
N ASP A 1024 -33.04 39.64 11.89
CA ASP A 1024 -34.22 38.88 11.42
C ASP A 1024 -35.29 39.80 10.82
N ARG A 1025 -35.48 40.99 11.39
CA ARG A 1025 -36.40 42.01 10.85
C ARG A 1025 -35.89 42.68 9.57
N ALA A 1026 -34.58 42.81 9.39
CA ALA A 1026 -33.97 43.34 8.17
C ALA A 1026 -34.00 42.31 7.02
N ALA A 1027 -33.72 41.03 7.33
CA ALA A 1027 -33.82 39.92 6.39
C ALA A 1027 -35.26 39.69 5.90
N ALA A 1028 -36.26 39.83 6.77
CA ALA A 1028 -37.67 39.75 6.38
C ALA A 1028 -38.14 40.89 5.44
N ARG A 1029 -37.29 41.89 5.17
CA ARG A 1029 -37.56 43.03 4.30
C ARG A 1029 -36.58 43.12 3.10
N ASP A 1030 -35.79 42.06 2.85
CA ASP A 1030 -34.76 42.00 1.80
C ASP A 1030 -33.75 43.18 1.82
N ASP A 1031 -33.41 43.70 3.02
CA ASP A 1031 -32.41 44.75 3.16
C ASP A 1031 -31.01 44.17 3.43
N ASP A 1032 -30.42 43.57 2.40
CA ASP A 1032 -29.13 42.84 2.46
C ASP A 1032 -27.98 43.69 2.99
N ARG A 1033 -27.97 44.99 2.67
CA ARG A 1033 -26.95 45.93 3.17
C ARG A 1033 -27.04 46.09 4.68
N LYS A 1034 -28.25 46.14 5.22
CA LYS A 1034 -28.48 46.30 6.65
C LYS A 1034 -28.21 45.01 7.41
N VAL A 1035 -28.54 43.86 6.82
CA VAL A 1035 -28.15 42.54 7.35
C VAL A 1035 -26.63 42.44 7.47
N ALA A 1036 -25.89 42.72 6.39
CA ALA A 1036 -24.43 42.65 6.39
C ALA A 1036 -23.78 43.60 7.42
N ALA A 1037 -24.34 44.80 7.60
CA ALA A 1037 -23.84 45.76 8.58
C ALA A 1037 -24.07 45.30 10.04
N LEU A 1038 -25.26 44.78 10.34
CA LEU A 1038 -25.60 44.26 11.66
C LEU A 1038 -24.83 42.96 11.98
N ASP A 1039 -24.59 42.10 10.99
CA ASP A 1039 -23.76 40.90 11.14
C ASP A 1039 -22.29 41.24 11.40
N ALA A 1040 -21.76 42.29 10.74
CA ALA A 1040 -20.41 42.78 11.00
C ALA A 1040 -20.27 43.33 12.43
N GLU A 1041 -21.25 44.10 12.91
CA GLU A 1041 -21.27 44.63 14.28
C GLU A 1041 -21.37 43.49 15.32
N ARG A 1042 -22.22 42.51 15.04
CA ARG A 1042 -22.35 41.29 15.86
C ARG A 1042 -21.06 40.47 15.88
N GLY A 1043 -20.39 40.35 14.73
CA GLY A 1043 -19.09 39.68 14.60
C GLY A 1043 -18.01 40.36 15.45
N ALA A 1044 -17.93 41.69 15.40
CA ALA A 1044 -16.99 42.48 16.20
C ALA A 1044 -17.23 42.31 17.72
N LEU A 1045 -18.50 42.33 18.16
CA LEU A 1045 -18.84 42.10 19.58
C LEU A 1045 -18.51 40.68 20.06
N LEU A 1046 -18.63 39.68 19.18
CA LEU A 1046 -18.25 38.30 19.49
C LEU A 1046 -16.74 38.12 19.53
N GLU A 1047 -15.98 38.80 18.67
CA GLU A 1047 -14.52 38.82 18.73
C GLU A 1047 -14.01 39.50 20.01
N GLU A 1048 -14.61 40.62 20.41
CA GLU A 1048 -14.27 41.32 21.66
C GLU A 1048 -14.55 40.45 22.89
N LEU A 1049 -15.68 39.72 22.90
CA LEU A 1049 -16.01 38.72 23.93
C LEU A 1049 -15.04 37.54 23.96
N ARG A 1050 -14.57 37.06 22.80
CA ARG A 1050 -13.59 35.97 22.68
C ARG A 1050 -12.20 36.41 23.12
N ALA A 1051 -11.82 37.65 22.85
CA ALA A 1051 -10.57 38.24 23.31
C ALA A 1051 -10.57 38.42 24.84
N ALA A 1052 -11.72 38.72 25.44
CA ALA A 1052 -11.88 38.91 26.88
C ALA A 1052 -12.12 37.62 27.69
N ALA A 1053 -12.67 36.55 27.10
CA ALA A 1053 -13.01 35.30 27.80
C ALA A 1053 -12.29 34.07 27.21
N GLY A 1054 -11.32 33.52 27.96
CA GLY A 1054 -10.70 32.24 27.62
C GLY A 1054 -11.68 31.05 27.69
N LEU A 1055 -11.36 29.99 26.94
CA LEU A 1055 -12.09 28.72 26.87
C LEU A 1055 -12.61 28.27 28.24
N ALA A 1056 -13.94 28.11 28.32
CA ALA A 1056 -14.73 27.75 29.51
C ALA A 1056 -15.08 28.88 30.51
N GLY A 1057 -14.95 30.16 30.14
CA GLY A 1057 -15.61 31.25 30.86
C GLY A 1057 -14.99 31.65 32.22
N ARG A 1058 -13.69 31.43 32.41
CA ARG A 1058 -12.93 31.93 33.57
C ARG A 1058 -11.98 33.05 33.18
N SER A 1059 -11.96 34.14 33.96
CA SER A 1059 -11.05 35.29 33.79
C SER A 1059 -9.59 34.87 34.00
N ARG A 1060 -8.67 35.26 33.09
CA ARG A 1060 -7.23 35.02 33.23
C ARG A 1060 -6.62 35.97 34.29
N ARG A 1061 -5.75 35.45 35.17
CA ARG A 1061 -4.81 36.24 35.99
C ARG A 1061 -3.42 36.14 35.38
N LEU A 1062 -2.76 37.27 35.13
CA LEU A 1062 -1.33 37.34 34.78
C LEU A 1062 -0.51 37.24 36.07
N GLY A 1063 0.04 36.07 36.36
CA GLY A 1063 0.98 35.83 37.46
C GLY A 1063 2.09 34.84 37.10
N ASP A 1064 2.32 34.62 35.80
CA ASP A 1064 2.91 33.36 35.32
C ASP A 1064 4.43 33.42 35.10
N GLU A 1065 5.09 34.58 35.07
CA GLU A 1065 6.55 34.62 34.84
C GLU A 1065 7.39 34.18 36.05
N ALA A 1066 7.06 34.65 37.27
CA ALA A 1066 7.77 34.23 38.48
C ALA A 1066 7.53 32.75 38.82
N GLU A 1067 6.32 32.26 38.54
CA GLU A 1067 5.93 30.86 38.75
C GLU A 1067 6.55 29.93 37.70
N ARG A 1068 6.65 30.38 36.43
CA ARG A 1068 7.37 29.66 35.38
C ARG A 1068 8.87 29.63 35.64
N ALA A 1069 9.47 30.75 36.06
CA ALA A 1069 10.88 30.81 36.47
C ALA A 1069 11.16 29.86 37.64
N ARG A 1070 10.31 29.85 38.67
CA ARG A 1070 10.36 28.89 39.78
C ARG A 1070 10.33 27.45 39.26
N LYS A 1071 9.31 27.07 38.48
CA LYS A 1071 9.18 25.70 37.95
C LYS A 1071 10.36 25.29 37.10
N THR A 1072 10.84 26.17 36.22
CA THR A 1072 11.96 25.90 35.32
C THR A 1072 13.29 25.76 36.07
N VAL A 1073 13.61 26.66 37.01
CA VAL A 1073 14.84 26.58 37.81
C VAL A 1073 14.81 25.38 38.76
N THR A 1074 13.68 25.12 39.42
CA THR A 1074 13.50 23.92 40.25
C THR A 1074 13.66 22.64 39.43
N ALA A 1075 13.09 22.57 38.21
CA ALA A 1075 13.25 21.42 37.33
C ALA A 1075 14.71 21.25 36.87
N ARG A 1076 15.42 22.33 36.52
CA ARG A 1076 16.84 22.29 36.10
C ARG A 1076 17.77 21.83 37.22
N ILE A 1077 17.62 22.38 38.42
CA ILE A 1077 18.40 21.96 39.59
C ILE A 1077 18.08 20.50 39.92
N ARG A 1078 16.80 20.09 39.92
CA ARG A 1078 16.42 18.69 40.20
C ARG A 1078 16.93 17.71 39.15
N ASP A 1079 16.86 18.04 37.86
CA ASP A 1079 17.41 17.22 36.79
C ASP A 1079 18.93 17.08 36.92
N THR A 1080 19.63 18.16 37.29
CA THR A 1080 21.07 18.15 37.53
C THR A 1080 21.44 17.28 38.74
N LEU A 1081 20.68 17.36 39.83
CA LEU A 1081 20.86 16.51 41.00
C LEU A 1081 20.57 15.02 40.70
N ARG A 1082 19.54 14.73 39.89
CA ARG A 1082 19.26 13.36 39.40
C ARG A 1082 20.40 12.81 38.54
N LYS A 1083 20.97 13.62 37.65
CA LYS A 1083 22.14 13.23 36.85
C LYS A 1083 23.38 13.02 37.73
N LEU A 1084 23.51 13.78 38.81
CA LEU A 1084 24.53 13.59 39.84
C LEU A 1084 24.32 12.32 40.67
N ASP A 1085 23.11 11.77 40.82
CA ASP A 1085 22.91 10.53 41.61
C ASP A 1085 23.69 9.34 41.07
N GLY A 1086 23.68 9.15 39.75
CA GLY A 1086 24.37 8.04 39.11
C GLY A 1086 25.89 8.21 39.05
N ARG A 1087 26.41 9.43 39.28
CA ARG A 1087 27.82 9.78 39.03
C ARG A 1087 28.56 10.25 40.28
N HIS A 1088 27.91 11.02 41.15
CA HIS A 1088 28.42 11.50 42.41
C HIS A 1088 27.33 11.54 43.51
N PRO A 1089 26.83 10.37 43.98
CA PRO A 1089 25.69 10.28 44.89
C PRO A 1089 25.88 11.03 46.22
N ALA A 1090 27.11 11.04 46.76
CA ALA A 1090 27.43 11.78 47.98
C ALA A 1090 27.26 13.30 47.85
N LEU A 1091 27.66 13.87 46.69
CA LEU A 1091 27.47 15.28 46.38
C LEU A 1091 26.00 15.59 46.10
N ALA A 1092 25.30 14.70 45.39
CA ALA A 1092 23.88 14.85 45.11
C ALA A 1092 23.04 14.87 46.41
N SER A 1093 23.36 14.00 47.37
CA SER A 1093 22.71 13.98 48.70
C SER A 1093 22.96 15.27 49.46
N HIS A 1094 24.23 15.71 49.54
CA HIS A 1094 24.58 16.97 50.18
C HIS A 1094 23.81 18.15 49.60
N LEU A 1095 23.81 18.31 48.27
CA LEU A 1095 23.11 19.41 47.61
C LEU A 1095 21.59 19.32 47.76
N ARG A 1096 20.97 18.13 47.85
CA ARG A 1096 19.53 18.02 48.16
C ARG A 1096 19.19 18.48 49.56
N GLU A 1097 20.04 18.16 50.52
CA GLU A 1097 19.84 18.53 51.92
C GLU A 1097 20.12 20.01 52.18
N SER A 1098 20.94 20.64 51.33
CA SER A 1098 21.41 22.01 51.51
C SER A 1098 20.87 23.02 50.50
N VAL A 1099 20.31 22.62 49.36
CA VAL A 1099 19.69 23.54 48.38
C VAL A 1099 18.17 23.52 48.51
N SER A 1100 17.60 24.65 48.92
CA SER A 1100 16.15 24.87 48.87
C SER A 1100 15.77 25.59 47.57
N THR A 1101 14.76 25.11 46.85
CA THR A 1101 14.24 25.76 45.63
C THR A 1101 12.80 26.22 45.81
N GLY A 1102 12.52 27.47 45.44
CA GLY A 1102 11.21 28.11 45.54
C GLY A 1102 11.17 29.34 44.62
N THR A 1103 10.33 30.33 44.94
CA THR A 1103 10.37 31.64 44.24
C THR A 1103 11.73 32.34 44.44
N THR A 1104 12.43 32.00 45.51
CA THR A 1104 13.87 32.17 45.72
C THR A 1104 14.53 30.81 45.95
N CYS A 1105 15.79 30.67 45.56
CA CYS A 1105 16.62 29.50 45.76
C CYS A 1105 17.80 29.86 46.66
N ARG A 1106 18.22 28.95 47.54
CA ARG A 1106 19.30 29.18 48.51
C ARG A 1106 20.10 27.90 48.72
N TYR A 1107 21.41 28.05 48.89
CA TYR A 1107 22.30 26.99 49.39
C TYR A 1107 22.69 27.25 50.85
N GLN A 1108 22.31 26.36 51.76
CA GLN A 1108 22.53 26.46 53.21
C GLN A 1108 22.86 25.07 53.82
N PRO A 1109 24.13 24.65 53.80
CA PRO A 1109 24.56 23.38 54.40
C PRO A 1109 24.68 23.48 55.93
N ARG A 1110 24.56 22.34 56.63
CA ARG A 1110 24.74 22.24 58.09
C ARG A 1110 26.19 22.54 58.53
N THR A 1111 27.16 22.13 57.72
CA THR A 1111 28.58 22.46 57.87
C THR A 1111 29.12 22.75 56.45
N PRO A 1112 29.47 24.01 56.10
CA PRO A 1112 29.82 24.35 54.73
C PRO A 1112 31.19 23.78 54.34
N PRO A 1113 31.29 22.98 53.26
CA PRO A 1113 32.58 22.63 52.69
C PRO A 1113 33.25 23.89 52.11
N PRO A 1114 34.57 24.06 52.23
CA PRO A 1114 35.28 25.15 51.58
C PRO A 1114 35.37 24.89 50.07
N TRP A 1115 34.31 25.25 49.34
CA TRP A 1115 34.24 25.08 47.89
C TRP A 1115 35.27 25.93 47.17
N ARG A 1116 36.06 25.30 46.30
CA ARG A 1116 36.82 25.97 45.24
C ARG A 1116 35.94 26.03 43.99
N LEU A 1117 35.40 27.21 43.70
CA LEU A 1117 34.50 27.48 42.58
C LEU A 1117 35.27 27.96 41.34
#